data_AF-A0A915LPQ0-F1
#
_entry.id   AF-A0A915LPQ0-F1
#
_cell.length_a   1.000
_cell.length_b   1.000
_cell.length_c   1.000
_cell.angle_alpha   90.00
_cell.angle_beta   90.00
_cell.angle_gamma   90.00
#
_symmetry.space_group_name_H-M   'P 1'
#
loop_
_entity.id
_entity.type
_entity.pdbx_description
1 polymer ?
#
loop_
_entity_poly.entity_id
_entity_poly.type
_entity_poly.pdbx_seq_one_letter_code
_entity_poly.pdbx_strand_id
1 'polypeptide(L)'
;MTCVLPSCSSTVLTLTKFVLKRIPLKTSRHFSHSPLLQKDHKLTEILNKKNKRGKLQPVGIKKIESKKPVANVFDGICLERFAASVGKDIDSLIDVITQIASENNADAIISNPEAPLDRELILDVISYLKMRPVWVPPPPKEEIIDESEFQLCPQPPPPPSELQKRAPIVAIMGHVDHGKTTLLDSLRRSNIVAQEFGGITQHIGAFSVKIPSIGNLPVTFLDTPGHSAFKAMRQRGAQATDLVVLVVAADDSVMEQTVEAIKYAKEAGVPIIVAVNKCDKPTANPEQVLNDLLKHDIIPEQFGGDTQVVNISALTGQGIENLLEAILLQSEIMQLSSTPKGLVEATIVESTNLPDLGLVCTAIINRGTLKKGTILVAGTCYGQVRTLSNEFDKFLDEAGPSTPVRISGWKDELPPPGELAFEVANLTKAKKIVEFRRQKKMDTMFIEDLKIIEKRKEKAREKYKQQRFELFKQGIIARAGHSPDAYTKPNLEEIAALEIPSLTIILRCDVDGALEALKNVLSTYNAKDQVRLKIANAGVGPLTEKDLELAADIGAYVLSFNAPIHQYIRDVAKRKGVPLEEFHVIYKFVDRLKELLTQKIPPIIERRLVGAGTVIRAYKLKDGQKKKQPVAGIKVDWGKMDSAGYWGFL
;
A
#
# COMPACT_ATOMS: atom_id res chain seq x y z
N MET A 1 -5.28 45.18 41.74
CA MET A 1 -6.10 43.99 41.42
C MET A 1 -5.76 43.55 40.01
N THR A 2 -5.78 42.23 39.81
CA THR A 2 -5.57 41.45 38.58
C THR A 2 -4.15 41.39 38.00
N CYS A 3 -3.52 40.26 38.35
CA CYS A 3 -2.22 39.73 38.00
C CYS A 3 -1.94 39.59 36.50
N VAL A 4 -0.69 39.90 36.17
CA VAL A 4 0.05 39.46 34.99
C VAL A 4 0.70 38.11 35.35
N LEU A 5 0.59 37.10 34.49
CA LEU A 5 1.39 35.87 34.54
C LEU A 5 2.08 35.66 33.17
N PRO A 6 3.37 35.31 33.15
CA PRO A 6 4.13 35.07 31.92
C PRO A 6 4.17 33.60 31.50
N SER A 7 4.54 33.43 30.24
CA SER A 7 4.85 32.22 29.47
C SER A 7 5.72 31.18 30.18
N CYS A 8 5.37 29.89 30.04
CA CYS A 8 6.26 28.78 30.31
C CYS A 8 6.03 27.58 29.37
N SER A 9 7.10 27.23 28.65
CA SER A 9 7.60 25.94 28.15
C SER A 9 6.70 24.87 27.50
N SER A 10 7.19 24.46 26.33
CA SER A 10 6.99 23.21 25.59
C SER A 10 6.76 21.96 26.45
N THR A 11 5.59 21.34 26.30
CA THR A 11 5.32 19.99 26.77
C THR A 11 5.74 18.99 25.70
N VAL A 12 6.94 18.43 25.85
CA VAL A 12 7.36 17.22 25.13
C VAL A 12 6.55 16.06 25.70
N LEU A 13 5.67 15.47 24.89
CA LEU A 13 4.97 14.23 25.18
C LEU A 13 5.99 13.07 25.15
N THR A 14 6.50 12.71 26.34
CA THR A 14 7.37 11.54 26.51
C THR A 14 6.56 10.26 26.31
N LEU A 15 6.61 9.72 25.09
CA LEU A 15 6.14 8.38 24.75
C LEU A 15 6.94 7.35 25.56
N THR A 16 6.31 6.73 26.55
CA THR A 16 6.79 5.51 27.20
C THR A 16 6.83 4.38 26.17
N LYS A 17 8.03 4.09 25.65
CA LYS A 17 8.32 2.93 24.77
C LYS A 17 7.98 1.63 25.51
N PHE A 18 6.94 0.93 25.04
CA PHE A 18 6.64 -0.44 25.44
C PHE A 18 7.71 -1.39 24.87
N VAL A 19 8.36 -2.13 25.76
CA VAL A 19 9.44 -3.08 25.47
C VAL A 19 8.94 -4.25 24.61
N LEU A 20 9.40 -4.32 23.36
CA LEU A 20 9.30 -5.49 22.48
C LEU A 20 10.30 -6.56 22.94
N LYS A 21 9.82 -7.67 23.48
CA LYS A 21 10.64 -8.87 23.72
C LYS A 21 11.08 -9.48 22.39
N ARG A 22 12.35 -9.28 22.01
CA ARG A 22 13.02 -10.02 20.92
C ARG A 22 13.13 -11.50 21.29
N ILE A 23 12.57 -12.38 20.46
CA ILE A 23 12.84 -13.83 20.48
C ILE A 23 13.93 -14.10 19.44
N PRO A 24 15.06 -14.74 19.78
CA PRO A 24 16.15 -14.94 18.82
C PRO A 24 15.79 -16.04 17.80
N LEU A 25 15.90 -15.70 16.52
CA LEU A 25 15.91 -16.65 15.40
C LEU A 25 17.26 -17.37 15.36
N LYS A 26 17.25 -18.69 15.61
CA LYS A 26 18.37 -19.57 15.26
C LYS A 26 18.28 -19.95 13.78
N THR A 27 19.25 -19.51 12.99
CA THR A 27 19.70 -20.20 11.76
C THR A 27 20.47 -21.46 12.22
N SER A 28 20.45 -22.64 11.59
CA SER A 28 20.41 -22.99 10.17
C SER A 28 20.05 -24.48 9.99
N ARG A 29 19.65 -24.82 8.75
CA ARG A 29 19.88 -26.06 7.98
C ARG A 29 18.61 -26.77 7.45
N HIS A 30 18.55 -26.74 6.12
CA HIS A 30 17.88 -27.62 5.16
C HIS A 30 16.35 -27.67 5.15
N PHE A 31 15.80 -26.92 4.18
CA PHE A 31 14.63 -27.32 3.43
C PHE A 31 14.86 -28.68 2.76
N SER A 32 13.98 -29.64 3.04
CA SER A 32 13.62 -30.67 2.08
C SER A 32 12.29 -31.31 2.45
N HIS A 33 11.38 -31.29 1.48
CA HIS A 33 10.20 -32.14 1.31
C HIS A 33 9.02 -32.02 2.30
N SER A 34 7.91 -31.54 1.73
CA SER A 34 6.56 -31.97 2.08
C SER A 34 6.48 -33.50 2.14
N PRO A 35 5.68 -34.06 3.06
CA PRO A 35 4.50 -34.74 2.56
C PRO A 35 3.25 -34.54 3.45
N LEU A 36 2.21 -33.99 2.85
CA LEU A 36 0.85 -34.48 3.07
C LEU A 36 0.80 -35.87 2.43
N LEU A 37 0.71 -36.92 3.24
CA LEU A 37 0.37 -38.34 2.95
C LEU A 37 1.34 -39.30 3.64
N GLN A 38 1.03 -39.62 4.90
CA GLN A 38 1.24 -40.93 5.55
C GLN A 38 1.00 -40.76 7.05
N LYS A 39 -0.27 -40.77 7.49
CA LYS A 39 -0.61 -41.02 8.91
C LYS A 39 -1.91 -41.83 9.03
N ASP A 40 -1.89 -43.06 8.50
CA ASP A 40 -2.85 -44.10 8.88
C ASP A 40 -2.56 -44.74 10.25
N HIS A 41 -1.57 -44.23 11.00
CA HIS A 41 -1.30 -44.68 12.38
C HIS A 41 -1.98 -43.84 13.47
N LYS A 42 -2.99 -43.01 13.15
CA LYS A 42 -3.73 -42.21 14.14
C LYS A 42 -5.19 -42.61 14.38
N LEU A 43 -5.67 -43.69 13.75
CA LEU A 43 -7.05 -44.17 13.97
C LEU A 43 -7.21 -44.96 15.28
N THR A 44 -6.15 -45.54 15.82
CA THR A 44 -6.18 -46.25 17.11
C THR A 44 -6.17 -45.34 18.33
N GLU A 45 -5.80 -44.05 18.20
CA GLU A 45 -5.90 -43.07 19.29
C GLU A 45 -7.28 -42.40 19.39
N ILE A 46 -8.11 -42.50 18.34
CA ILE A 46 -9.41 -41.81 18.27
C ILE A 46 -10.50 -42.59 19.02
N LEU A 47 -10.40 -43.92 19.13
CA LEU A 47 -11.41 -44.75 19.81
C LEU A 47 -11.29 -44.74 21.36
N ASN A 48 -10.14 -44.35 21.93
CA ASN A 48 -9.94 -44.29 23.39
C ASN A 48 -10.15 -42.91 24.02
N LYS A 49 -10.70 -41.93 23.28
CA LYS A 49 -10.99 -40.57 23.77
C LYS A 49 -12.43 -40.34 24.22
N LYS A 50 -13.23 -41.39 24.46
CA LYS A 50 -14.57 -41.25 25.03
C LYS A 50 -14.66 -41.06 26.54
N ASN A 51 -13.54 -40.97 27.28
CA ASN A 51 -13.56 -40.69 28.73
C ASN A 51 -12.38 -39.85 29.22
N LYS A 52 -12.11 -38.69 28.60
CA LYS A 52 -11.29 -37.65 29.24
C LYS A 52 -12.07 -36.35 29.27
N ARG A 53 -12.79 -36.14 30.39
CA ARG A 53 -13.11 -34.80 30.91
C ARG A 53 -11.87 -33.94 30.67
N GLY A 54 -12.03 -32.82 29.96
CA GLY A 54 -10.93 -31.88 29.76
C GLY A 54 -10.28 -31.62 31.10
N LYS A 55 -9.00 -31.97 31.25
CA LYS A 55 -8.24 -31.61 32.43
C LYS A 55 -8.29 -30.08 32.48
N LEU A 56 -9.09 -29.54 33.40
CA LEU A 56 -8.88 -28.19 33.89
C LEU A 56 -7.38 -28.08 34.17
N GLN A 57 -6.75 -27.03 33.65
CA GLN A 57 -5.37 -26.74 34.01
C GLN A 57 -5.31 -26.82 35.54
N PRO A 58 -4.39 -27.62 36.11
CA PRO A 58 -4.32 -27.76 37.55
C PRO A 58 -4.30 -26.34 38.13
N VAL A 59 -5.20 -26.04 39.05
CA VAL A 59 -5.09 -24.81 39.83
C VAL A 59 -3.77 -24.96 40.55
N GLY A 60 -2.73 -24.35 40.00
CA GLY A 60 -1.43 -24.31 40.63
C GLY A 60 -1.69 -23.74 42.01
N ILE A 61 -1.41 -24.54 43.04
CA ILE A 61 -1.27 -24.00 44.38
C ILE A 61 -0.25 -22.90 44.20
N LYS A 62 -0.69 -21.63 44.28
CA LYS A 62 0.22 -20.50 44.21
C LYS A 62 1.25 -20.79 45.28
N LYS A 63 2.52 -20.98 44.90
CA LYS A 63 3.63 -20.97 45.85
C LYS A 63 3.38 -19.75 46.74
N ILE A 64 3.46 -19.92 48.06
CA ILE A 64 3.32 -18.80 48.99
C ILE A 64 4.41 -17.79 48.60
N GLU A 65 4.03 -16.74 47.88
CA GLU A 65 4.96 -15.72 47.41
C GLU A 65 5.44 -14.95 48.63
N SER A 66 6.75 -14.82 48.78
CA SER A 66 7.33 -14.00 49.84
C SER A 66 6.83 -12.57 49.70
N LYS A 67 6.31 -11.97 50.78
CA LYS A 67 5.80 -10.57 50.79
C LYS A 67 6.90 -9.50 50.55
N LYS A 68 8.18 -9.88 50.45
CA LYS A 68 9.29 -8.95 50.25
C LYS A 68 9.35 -8.48 48.78
N PRO A 69 9.61 -7.18 48.52
CA PRO A 69 9.81 -6.68 47.17
C PRO A 69 11.06 -7.32 46.54
N VAL A 70 10.99 -7.57 45.23
CA VAL A 70 12.03 -8.28 44.46
C VAL A 70 12.82 -7.27 43.65
N ALA A 71 14.15 -7.33 43.74
CA ALA A 71 15.07 -6.53 42.92
C ALA A 71 15.76 -7.45 41.90
N ASN A 72 15.72 -7.07 40.62
CA ASN A 72 16.34 -7.84 39.53
C ASN A 72 17.78 -7.37 39.33
N VAL A 73 18.76 -8.23 39.57
CA VAL A 73 20.18 -7.86 39.48
C VAL A 73 20.92 -8.77 38.52
N PHE A 74 22.02 -8.29 37.94
CA PHE A 74 22.91 -9.07 37.09
C PHE A 74 24.35 -8.73 37.43
N ASP A 75 25.29 -9.61 37.09
CA ASP A 75 26.72 -9.42 37.41
C ASP A 75 27.28 -8.22 36.64
N GLY A 76 27.95 -7.30 37.34
CA GLY A 76 28.50 -6.07 36.75
C GLY A 76 27.47 -4.97 36.46
N ILE A 77 26.42 -4.86 37.28
CA ILE A 77 25.44 -3.77 37.20
C ILE A 77 26.07 -2.43 37.63
N CYS A 78 25.82 -1.35 36.88
CA CYS A 78 26.22 0.01 37.25
C CYS A 78 25.24 0.61 38.27
N LEU A 79 25.66 1.65 39.01
CA LEU A 79 24.87 2.27 40.07
C LEU A 79 23.51 2.81 39.58
N GLU A 80 23.48 3.47 38.42
CA GLU A 80 22.25 4.02 37.82
C GLU A 80 21.22 2.92 37.51
N ARG A 81 21.70 1.81 36.96
CA ARG A 81 20.84 0.69 36.56
C ARG A 81 20.38 -0.13 37.77
N PHE A 82 21.21 -0.19 38.80
CA PHE A 82 20.87 -0.76 40.09
C PHE A 82 19.78 0.07 40.78
N ALA A 83 19.89 1.40 40.75
CA ALA A 83 18.89 2.33 41.26
C ALA A 83 17.52 2.15 40.61
N ALA A 84 17.49 2.05 39.29
CA ALA A 84 16.28 1.75 38.53
C ALA A 84 15.65 0.40 38.88
N SER A 85 16.46 -0.62 39.19
CA SER A 85 15.98 -1.96 39.57
C SER A 85 15.37 -1.99 40.98
N VAL A 86 15.93 -1.21 41.90
CA VAL A 86 15.47 -1.07 43.28
C VAL A 86 14.27 -0.12 43.38
N GLY A 87 14.13 0.82 42.43
CA GLY A 87 13.08 1.83 42.43
C GLY A 87 13.35 2.98 43.41
N LYS A 88 14.62 3.33 43.60
CA LYS A 88 15.09 4.44 44.46
C LYS A 88 15.97 5.39 43.65
N ASP A 89 16.05 6.63 44.12
CA ASP A 89 16.95 7.64 43.54
C ASP A 89 18.42 7.31 43.83
N ILE A 90 19.31 7.81 42.98
CA ILE A 90 20.77 7.54 43.04
C ILE A 90 21.34 8.06 44.37
N ASP A 91 21.00 9.27 44.78
CA ASP A 91 21.50 9.90 46.02
C ASP A 91 21.10 9.08 47.26
N SER A 92 19.85 8.60 47.29
CA SER A 92 19.36 7.75 48.37
C SER A 92 20.07 6.40 48.46
N LEU A 93 20.61 5.90 47.35
CA LEU A 93 21.40 4.68 47.32
C LEU A 93 22.85 4.93 47.71
N ILE A 94 23.42 6.07 47.34
CA ILE A 94 24.74 6.49 47.80
C ILE A 94 24.75 6.61 49.32
N ASP A 95 23.74 7.23 49.92
CA ASP A 95 23.61 7.33 51.38
C ASP A 95 23.60 5.95 52.06
N VAL A 96 22.89 4.98 51.47
CA VAL A 96 22.81 3.61 51.97
C VAL A 96 24.15 2.88 51.79
N ILE A 97 24.85 3.10 50.67
CA ILE A 97 26.16 2.52 50.41
C ILE A 97 27.20 3.08 51.40
N THR A 98 27.20 4.38 51.65
CA THR A 98 28.10 5.05 52.60
C THR A 98 27.88 4.57 54.04
N GLN A 99 26.65 4.18 54.40
CA GLN A 99 26.37 3.59 55.72
C GLN A 99 26.83 2.14 55.89
N ILE A 100 27.04 1.41 54.79
CA ILE A 100 27.33 -0.02 54.79
C ILE A 100 28.80 -0.30 54.47
N ALA A 101 29.40 0.47 53.56
CA ALA A 101 30.77 0.30 53.09
C ALA A 101 31.78 0.93 54.05
N SER A 102 32.97 0.33 54.15
CA SER A 102 34.13 0.97 54.77
C SER A 102 34.52 2.23 53.99
N GLU A 103 35.02 3.26 54.67
CA GLU A 103 35.30 4.60 54.12
C GLU A 103 36.06 4.55 52.78
N ASN A 104 37.00 3.60 52.61
CA ASN A 104 37.81 3.45 51.40
C ASN A 104 37.06 2.93 50.15
N ASN A 105 35.96 2.17 50.31
CA ASN A 105 35.21 1.60 49.17
C ASN A 105 34.05 2.49 48.72
N ALA A 106 33.50 3.31 49.62
CA ALA A 106 32.43 4.26 49.28
C ALA A 106 32.95 5.38 48.35
N ASP A 107 34.13 5.94 48.65
CA ASP A 107 34.72 7.04 47.87
C ASP A 107 35.10 6.64 46.43
N ALA A 108 35.50 5.38 46.23
CA ALA A 108 35.80 4.83 44.91
C ALA A 108 34.54 4.68 44.01
N ILE A 109 33.37 4.42 44.62
CA ILE A 109 32.09 4.29 43.91
C ILE A 109 31.49 5.67 43.64
N ILE A 110 31.64 6.62 44.57
CA ILE A 110 31.16 7.99 44.43
C ILE A 110 31.91 8.74 43.31
N SER A 111 33.21 8.47 43.14
CA SER A 111 34.04 9.10 42.10
C SER A 111 33.83 8.54 40.68
N ASN A 112 33.30 7.32 40.53
CA ASN A 112 33.04 6.70 39.23
C ASN A 112 31.72 5.89 39.19
N PRO A 113 30.57 6.54 38.90
CA PRO A 113 29.24 5.92 38.92
C PRO A 113 29.01 4.81 37.87
N GLU A 114 29.83 4.77 36.81
CA GLU A 114 29.72 3.79 35.71
C GLU A 114 30.45 2.47 36.01
N ALA A 115 31.26 2.43 37.07
CA ALA A 115 31.98 1.22 37.46
C ALA A 115 31.02 0.08 37.84
N PRO A 116 31.35 -1.18 37.50
CA PRO A 116 30.53 -2.33 37.89
C PRO A 116 30.56 -2.50 39.41
N LEU A 117 29.38 -2.64 40.02
CA LEU A 117 29.24 -2.90 41.45
C LEU A 117 29.60 -4.36 41.78
N ASP A 118 30.32 -4.55 42.88
CA ASP A 118 30.67 -5.87 43.39
C ASP A 118 29.45 -6.63 43.90
N ARG A 119 29.48 -7.96 43.71
CA ARG A 119 28.40 -8.86 44.09
C ARG A 119 28.09 -8.85 45.58
N GLU A 120 29.11 -8.68 46.42
CA GLU A 120 28.97 -8.62 47.88
C GLU A 120 28.20 -7.37 48.30
N LEU A 121 28.64 -6.20 47.81
CA LEU A 121 28.02 -4.91 48.08
C LEU A 121 26.55 -4.87 47.64
N ILE A 122 26.22 -5.48 46.49
CA ILE A 122 24.84 -5.62 46.00
C ILE A 122 23.97 -6.39 46.99
N LEU A 123 24.48 -7.50 47.54
CA LEU A 123 23.74 -8.33 48.50
C LEU A 123 23.52 -7.59 49.81
N ASP A 124 24.52 -6.83 50.28
CA ASP A 124 24.45 -6.06 51.51
C ASP A 124 23.46 -4.90 51.41
N VAL A 125 23.47 -4.16 50.30
CA VAL A 125 22.50 -3.07 50.05
C VAL A 125 21.07 -3.63 49.95
N ILE A 126 20.87 -4.75 49.26
CA ILE A 126 19.54 -5.38 49.13
C ILE A 126 19.05 -5.93 50.49
N SER A 127 19.97 -6.47 51.28
CA SER A 127 19.72 -6.92 52.66
C SER A 127 19.23 -5.75 53.52
N TYR A 128 19.94 -4.63 53.49
CA TYR A 128 19.57 -3.40 54.21
C TYR A 128 18.19 -2.88 53.78
N LEU A 129 17.90 -2.91 52.49
CA LEU A 129 16.61 -2.50 51.91
C LEU A 129 15.48 -3.52 52.12
N LYS A 130 15.75 -4.67 52.77
CA LYS A 130 14.80 -5.75 53.05
C LYS A 130 14.15 -6.33 51.78
N MET A 131 14.86 -6.27 50.65
CA MET A 131 14.43 -6.81 49.37
C MET A 131 14.99 -8.21 49.13
N ARG A 132 14.49 -8.89 48.08
CA ARG A 132 15.02 -10.19 47.64
C ARG A 132 15.74 -10.04 46.29
N PRO A 133 17.02 -10.45 46.17
CA PRO A 133 17.72 -10.40 44.89
C PRO A 133 17.26 -11.54 43.97
N VAL A 134 17.00 -11.23 42.71
CA VAL A 134 16.79 -12.21 41.63
C VAL A 134 17.81 -11.96 40.54
N TRP A 135 18.67 -12.95 40.30
CA TRP A 135 19.71 -12.88 39.28
C TRP A 135 19.13 -13.14 37.89
N VAL A 136 19.18 -12.13 37.02
CA VAL A 136 18.67 -12.16 35.64
C VAL A 136 19.88 -12.11 34.70
N PRO A 137 19.87 -12.79 33.53
CA PRO A 137 20.91 -12.60 32.53
C PRO A 137 21.04 -11.12 32.15
N PRO A 138 22.25 -10.61 31.92
CA PRO A 138 22.45 -9.22 31.53
C PRO A 138 21.65 -8.95 30.25
N PRO A 139 20.92 -7.83 30.18
CA PRO A 139 20.23 -7.46 28.95
C PRO A 139 21.27 -7.30 27.83
N PRO A 140 20.98 -7.75 26.60
CA PRO A 140 21.88 -7.56 25.48
C PRO A 140 22.20 -6.07 25.36
N LYS A 141 23.48 -5.73 25.16
CA LYS A 141 23.86 -4.35 24.83
C LYS A 141 23.07 -3.97 23.59
N GLU A 142 22.15 -3.01 23.72
CA GLU A 142 21.50 -2.40 22.58
C GLU A 142 22.61 -1.63 21.87
N GLU A 143 23.12 -2.17 20.77
CA GLU A 143 23.84 -1.33 19.81
C GLU A 143 22.87 -0.22 19.45
N ILE A 144 23.17 1.01 19.90
CA ILE A 144 22.45 2.20 19.45
C ILE A 144 22.83 2.32 17.99
N ILE A 145 22.05 1.70 17.12
CA ILE A 145 22.16 1.85 15.68
C ILE A 145 21.79 3.30 15.43
N ASP A 146 22.77 4.10 15.01
CA ASP A 146 22.51 5.47 14.61
C ASP A 146 21.60 5.45 13.39
N GLU A 147 20.30 5.70 13.60
CA GLU A 147 19.28 5.64 12.56
C GLU A 147 19.59 6.61 11.40
N SER A 148 20.40 7.65 11.68
CA SER A 148 20.80 8.65 10.69
C SER A 148 21.67 8.06 9.56
N GLU A 149 22.48 7.03 9.82
CA GLU A 149 23.34 6.42 8.79
C GLU A 149 22.55 5.69 7.69
N PHE A 150 21.33 5.25 8.01
CA PHE A 150 20.47 4.47 7.11
C PHE A 150 19.46 5.34 6.37
N GLN A 151 19.33 6.61 6.74
CA GLN A 151 18.44 7.56 6.09
C GLN A 151 19.16 8.29 4.96
N LEU A 152 18.93 7.84 3.72
CA LEU A 152 19.35 8.57 2.53
C LEU A 152 18.46 9.82 2.37
N CYS A 153 19.09 10.99 2.41
CA CYS A 153 18.46 12.28 2.17
C CYS A 153 18.99 12.88 0.85
N PRO A 154 18.20 13.76 0.20
CA PRO A 154 18.70 14.57 -0.91
C PRO A 154 19.96 15.33 -0.50
N GLN A 155 20.92 15.43 -1.41
CA GLN A 155 22.13 16.19 -1.19
C GLN A 155 21.82 17.69 -1.06
N PRO A 156 22.62 18.45 -0.28
CA PRO A 156 22.50 19.90 -0.26
C PRO A 156 22.69 20.47 -1.67
N PRO A 157 22.11 21.66 -1.96
CA PRO A 157 22.22 22.30 -3.26
C PRO A 157 23.71 22.47 -3.62
N PRO A 158 24.08 22.20 -4.88
CA PRO A 158 25.47 22.30 -5.31
C PRO A 158 25.97 23.75 -5.27
N PRO A 159 27.29 23.96 -5.13
CA PRO A 159 27.86 25.30 -5.18
C PRO A 159 27.64 25.95 -6.56
N PRO A 160 27.52 27.30 -6.64
CA PRO A 160 27.29 28.02 -7.90
C PRO A 160 28.31 27.74 -9.01
N SER A 161 29.54 27.36 -8.67
CA SER A 161 30.60 27.03 -9.63
C SER A 161 30.36 25.72 -10.41
N GLU A 162 29.55 24.81 -9.88
CA GLU A 162 29.25 23.51 -10.49
C GLU A 162 27.88 23.47 -11.19
N LEU A 163 27.09 24.53 -11.04
CA LEU A 163 25.76 24.63 -11.63
C LEU A 163 25.87 24.83 -13.14
N GLN A 164 25.30 23.90 -13.90
CA GLN A 164 25.15 23.97 -15.35
C GLN A 164 23.67 24.08 -15.70
N LYS A 165 23.36 24.77 -16.81
CA LYS A 165 22.00 24.83 -17.33
C LYS A 165 21.55 23.42 -17.73
N ARG A 166 20.36 23.00 -17.29
CA ARG A 166 19.79 21.68 -17.63
C ARG A 166 18.55 21.80 -18.50
N ALA A 167 18.24 20.73 -19.22
CA ALA A 167 17.02 20.62 -20.01
C ALA A 167 15.77 20.69 -19.12
N PRO A 168 14.71 21.43 -19.52
CA PRO A 168 13.45 21.43 -18.81
C PRO A 168 12.74 20.08 -18.95
N ILE A 169 12.15 19.61 -17.86
CA ILE A 169 11.27 18.43 -17.84
C ILE A 169 9.82 18.90 -17.83
N VAL A 170 9.06 18.52 -18.84
CA VAL A 170 7.73 19.04 -19.13
C VAL A 170 6.69 17.93 -19.13
N ALA A 171 5.66 18.01 -18.27
CA ALA A 171 4.53 17.09 -18.33
C ALA A 171 3.43 17.65 -19.23
N ILE A 172 2.89 16.82 -20.12
CA ILE A 172 1.70 17.17 -20.90
C ILE A 172 0.47 16.62 -20.19
N MET A 173 -0.43 17.52 -19.78
CA MET A 173 -1.67 17.20 -19.08
C MET A 173 -2.89 17.75 -19.80
N GLY A 174 -4.08 17.24 -19.48
CA GLY A 174 -5.33 17.65 -20.12
C GLY A 174 -6.33 16.50 -20.17
N HIS A 175 -7.54 16.82 -20.64
CA HIS A 175 -8.65 15.89 -20.78
C HIS A 175 -8.37 14.82 -21.85
N VAL A 176 -9.16 13.75 -21.83
CA VAL A 176 -9.24 12.76 -22.92
C VAL A 176 -9.66 13.47 -24.22
N ASP A 177 -9.16 13.03 -25.36
CA ASP A 177 -9.47 13.57 -26.70
C ASP A 177 -9.12 15.04 -26.98
N HIS A 178 -8.41 15.71 -26.05
CA HIS A 178 -7.84 17.03 -26.30
C HIS A 178 -6.59 17.01 -27.20
N GLY A 179 -6.19 15.84 -27.70
CA GLY A 179 -5.07 15.69 -28.65
C GLY A 179 -3.67 15.74 -28.02
N LYS A 180 -3.53 15.35 -26.73
CA LYS A 180 -2.23 15.27 -26.04
C LYS A 180 -1.25 14.34 -26.75
N THR A 181 -1.69 13.11 -27.02
CA THR A 181 -0.87 12.11 -27.70
C THR A 181 -0.56 12.54 -29.14
N THR A 182 -1.52 13.17 -29.82
CA THR A 182 -1.30 13.75 -31.16
C THR A 182 -0.23 14.86 -31.14
N LEU A 183 -0.23 15.72 -30.13
CA LEU A 183 0.81 16.73 -29.94
C LEU A 183 2.18 16.08 -29.72
N LEU A 184 2.25 15.08 -28.85
CA LEU A 184 3.49 14.34 -28.58
C LEU A 184 3.99 13.59 -29.81
N ASP A 185 3.10 13.05 -30.63
CA ASP A 185 3.42 12.37 -31.89
C ASP A 185 3.99 13.33 -32.93
N SER A 186 3.38 14.52 -33.07
CA SER A 186 3.93 15.59 -33.91
C SER A 186 5.31 16.04 -33.44
N LEU A 187 5.54 16.12 -32.12
CA LEU A 187 6.84 16.46 -31.54
C LEU A 187 7.89 15.36 -31.74
N ARG A 188 7.48 14.09 -31.69
CA ARG A 188 8.36 12.92 -31.90
C ARG A 188 8.63 12.61 -33.37
N ARG A 189 7.85 13.17 -34.30
CA ARG A 189 7.78 12.73 -35.71
C ARG A 189 7.50 11.24 -35.82
N SER A 190 6.66 10.71 -34.94
CA SER A 190 6.29 9.28 -34.85
C SER A 190 4.79 9.13 -34.72
N ASN A 191 4.21 8.04 -35.23
CA ASN A 191 2.77 7.76 -35.12
C ASN A 191 2.50 6.67 -34.07
N ILE A 192 2.53 7.04 -32.79
CA ILE A 192 2.27 6.10 -31.67
C ILE A 192 0.77 5.94 -31.46
N VAL A 193 -0.04 6.99 -31.67
CA VAL A 193 -1.52 6.93 -31.54
C VAL A 193 -2.14 5.81 -32.38
N ALA A 194 -1.59 5.54 -33.56
CA ALA A 194 -2.07 4.48 -34.45
C ALA A 194 -1.69 3.06 -33.98
N GLN A 195 -0.65 2.94 -33.14
CA GLN A 195 -0.15 1.67 -32.61
C GLN A 195 -0.73 1.34 -31.23
N GLU A 196 -1.16 2.34 -30.46
CA GLU A 196 -1.75 2.13 -29.13
C GLU A 196 -3.15 1.51 -29.19
N PHE A 197 -3.35 0.49 -28.36
CA PHE A 197 -4.64 -0.20 -28.27
C PHE A 197 -5.73 0.73 -27.74
N GLY A 198 -6.78 0.93 -28.55
CA GLY A 198 -7.91 1.80 -28.21
C GLY A 198 -7.63 3.29 -28.40
N GLY A 199 -6.50 3.68 -28.98
CA GLY A 199 -6.16 5.08 -29.29
C GLY A 199 -5.96 5.96 -28.04
N ILE A 200 -5.64 5.36 -26.89
CA ILE A 200 -5.42 6.07 -25.62
C ILE A 200 -4.06 5.74 -25.03
N THR A 201 -3.41 6.75 -24.44
CA THR A 201 -2.19 6.55 -23.65
C THR A 201 -2.55 5.94 -22.30
N GLN A 202 -1.85 4.87 -21.91
CA GLN A 202 -2.09 4.13 -20.66
C GLN A 202 -0.85 4.02 -19.77
N HIS A 203 0.33 4.35 -20.29
CA HIS A 203 1.63 4.32 -19.60
C HIS A 203 2.23 5.72 -19.56
N ILE A 204 3.08 5.97 -18.56
CA ILE A 204 3.83 7.23 -18.51
C ILE A 204 5.09 7.08 -19.35
N GLY A 205 5.10 7.69 -20.54
CA GLY A 205 6.26 7.73 -21.42
C GLY A 205 7.13 8.96 -21.16
N ALA A 206 8.45 8.80 -21.19
CA ALA A 206 9.40 9.91 -21.17
C ALA A 206 10.25 9.89 -22.44
N PHE A 207 10.41 11.03 -23.10
CA PHE A 207 11.27 11.15 -24.29
C PHE A 207 11.88 12.54 -24.41
N SER A 208 13.01 12.65 -25.11
CA SER A 208 13.69 13.93 -25.31
C SER A 208 13.60 14.39 -26.77
N VAL A 209 13.16 15.63 -26.98
CA VAL A 209 13.09 16.26 -28.30
C VAL A 209 14.21 17.28 -28.43
N LYS A 210 14.96 17.21 -29.52
CA LYS A 210 15.96 18.23 -29.89
C LYS A 210 15.31 19.25 -30.82
N ILE A 211 15.48 20.53 -30.53
CA ILE A 211 14.92 21.63 -31.30
C ILE A 211 16.04 22.20 -32.20
N PRO A 212 15.99 22.01 -33.53
CA PRO A 212 17.06 22.45 -34.41
C PRO A 212 17.23 23.99 -34.47
N SER A 213 16.16 24.73 -34.20
CA SER A 213 16.05 26.14 -34.57
C SER A 213 16.60 27.13 -33.52
N ILE A 214 16.62 26.78 -32.22
CA ILE A 214 16.78 27.77 -31.11
C ILE A 214 17.82 27.36 -30.05
N GLY A 215 18.35 26.14 -30.07
CA GLY A 215 19.42 25.78 -29.13
C GLY A 215 19.80 24.30 -29.17
N ASN A 216 20.97 23.99 -28.59
CA ASN A 216 21.47 22.61 -28.52
C ASN A 216 20.89 21.83 -27.31
N LEU A 217 20.08 22.48 -26.47
CA LEU A 217 19.48 21.86 -25.27
C LEU A 217 18.21 21.09 -25.68
N PRO A 218 18.10 19.79 -25.37
CA PRO A 218 16.87 19.04 -25.58
C PRO A 218 15.79 19.46 -24.56
N VAL A 219 14.53 19.19 -24.88
CA VAL A 219 13.40 19.28 -23.94
C VAL A 219 12.91 17.87 -23.66
N THR A 220 12.74 17.51 -22.38
CA THR A 220 12.27 16.18 -21.98
C THR A 220 10.76 16.26 -21.69
N PHE A 221 9.96 15.49 -22.41
CA PHE A 221 8.52 15.42 -22.25
C PHE A 221 8.11 14.16 -21.47
N LEU A 222 7.14 14.35 -20.57
CA LEU A 222 6.41 13.29 -19.88
C LEU A 222 4.98 13.22 -20.40
N ASP A 223 4.63 12.10 -21.01
CA ASP A 223 3.29 11.78 -21.46
C ASP A 223 2.47 11.28 -20.28
N THR A 224 1.37 11.97 -19.95
CA THR A 224 0.46 11.53 -18.87
C THR A 224 -0.93 11.16 -19.40
N PRO A 225 -1.47 9.99 -19.01
CA PRO A 225 -2.79 9.55 -19.46
C PRO A 225 -3.90 10.49 -18.94
N GLY A 226 -4.93 10.71 -19.78
CA GLY A 226 -6.03 11.66 -19.48
C GLY A 226 -7.15 11.09 -18.63
N HIS A 227 -7.36 9.78 -18.67
CA HIS A 227 -8.52 9.17 -18.03
C HIS A 227 -8.48 9.30 -16.49
N SER A 228 -9.64 9.60 -15.91
CA SER A 228 -9.90 9.64 -14.46
C SER A 228 -9.39 8.45 -13.63
N ALA A 229 -9.18 7.27 -14.20
CA ALA A 229 -8.59 6.13 -13.49
C ALA A 229 -7.10 6.33 -13.16
N PHE A 230 -6.39 7.18 -13.91
CA PHE A 230 -4.94 7.39 -13.80
C PHE A 230 -4.58 8.67 -13.02
N LYS A 231 -5.36 9.01 -11.99
CA LYS A 231 -5.11 10.20 -11.13
C LYS A 231 -3.72 10.18 -10.50
N ALA A 232 -3.31 9.04 -9.94
CA ALA A 232 -2.00 8.88 -9.31
C ALA A 232 -0.83 9.14 -10.29
N MET A 233 -0.99 8.72 -11.56
CA MET A 233 0.00 8.97 -12.60
C MET A 233 0.14 10.45 -12.93
N ARG A 234 -0.97 11.20 -13.04
CA ARG A 234 -0.94 12.65 -13.26
C ARG A 234 -0.30 13.40 -12.09
N GLN A 235 -0.62 13.02 -10.86
CA GLN A 235 -0.01 13.60 -9.66
C GLN A 235 1.51 13.38 -9.64
N ARG A 236 1.97 12.15 -9.94
CA ARG A 236 3.41 11.85 -10.08
C ARG A 236 4.07 12.64 -11.20
N GLY A 237 3.39 12.74 -12.35
CA GLY A 237 3.86 13.53 -13.48
C GLY A 237 4.13 14.98 -13.08
N ALA A 238 3.18 15.64 -12.40
CA ALA A 238 3.35 17.01 -11.92
C ALA A 238 4.56 17.15 -10.97
N GLN A 239 4.72 16.23 -10.03
CA GLN A 239 5.82 16.27 -9.04
C GLN A 239 7.20 16.00 -9.66
N ALA A 240 7.26 15.24 -10.75
CA ALA A 240 8.51 14.89 -11.43
C ALA A 240 8.97 15.94 -12.46
N THR A 241 8.16 16.99 -12.71
CA THR A 241 8.40 17.97 -13.78
C THR A 241 8.67 19.36 -13.26
N ASP A 242 9.43 20.12 -14.04
CA ASP A 242 9.70 21.52 -13.79
C ASP A 242 8.57 22.42 -14.32
N LEU A 243 7.83 21.95 -15.32
CA LEU A 243 6.78 22.70 -16.01
C LEU A 243 5.65 21.77 -16.47
N VAL A 244 4.41 22.26 -16.45
CA VAL A 244 3.25 21.54 -16.97
C VAL A 244 2.67 22.27 -18.18
N VAL A 245 2.52 21.56 -19.30
CA VAL A 245 1.76 22.01 -20.46
C VAL A 245 0.34 21.47 -20.36
N LEU A 246 -0.62 22.36 -20.18
CA LEU A 246 -2.03 22.04 -20.12
C LEU A 246 -2.65 22.14 -21.51
N VAL A 247 -3.02 21.01 -22.09
CA VAL A 247 -3.67 20.94 -23.41
C VAL A 247 -5.18 21.02 -23.24
N VAL A 248 -5.76 22.08 -23.80
CA VAL A 248 -7.21 22.34 -23.78
C VAL A 248 -7.69 22.43 -25.21
N ALA A 249 -8.71 21.67 -25.59
CA ALA A 249 -9.23 21.75 -26.94
C ALA A 249 -10.12 22.99 -27.11
N ALA A 250 -10.00 23.68 -28.25
CA ALA A 250 -10.75 24.89 -28.55
C ALA A 250 -12.24 24.63 -28.82
N ASP A 251 -12.64 23.39 -29.10
CA ASP A 251 -14.04 22.96 -29.27
C ASP A 251 -14.72 22.59 -27.96
N ASP A 252 -13.99 21.95 -27.03
CA ASP A 252 -14.56 21.42 -25.78
C ASP A 252 -14.37 22.37 -24.57
N SER A 253 -13.35 23.23 -24.57
CA SER A 253 -12.96 24.08 -23.44
C SER A 253 -12.54 23.30 -22.17
N VAL A 254 -12.58 23.95 -21.01
CA VAL A 254 -12.12 23.39 -19.73
C VAL A 254 -13.11 22.36 -19.20
N MET A 255 -12.65 21.11 -19.07
CA MET A 255 -13.41 19.96 -18.55
C MET A 255 -12.92 19.52 -17.16
N GLU A 256 -13.65 18.62 -16.49
CA GLU A 256 -13.32 18.15 -15.13
C GLU A 256 -11.88 17.62 -14.98
N GLN A 257 -11.38 16.86 -15.96
CA GLN A 257 -10.01 16.34 -15.90
C GLN A 257 -8.95 17.43 -16.09
N THR A 258 -9.29 18.49 -16.83
CA THR A 258 -8.47 19.69 -16.95
C THR A 258 -8.39 20.41 -15.60
N VAL A 259 -9.52 20.56 -14.89
CA VAL A 259 -9.56 21.13 -13.53
C VAL A 259 -8.71 20.30 -12.55
N GLU A 260 -8.80 18.97 -12.63
CA GLU A 260 -7.92 18.09 -11.82
C GLU A 260 -6.44 18.29 -12.15
N ALA A 261 -6.08 18.43 -13.42
CA ALA A 261 -4.69 18.68 -13.83
C ALA A 261 -4.18 20.03 -13.29
N ILE A 262 -5.00 21.09 -13.35
CA ILE A 262 -4.70 22.40 -12.78
C ILE A 262 -4.44 22.28 -11.28
N LYS A 263 -5.28 21.52 -10.57
CA LYS A 263 -5.11 21.28 -9.14
C LYS A 263 -3.78 20.58 -8.83
N TYR A 264 -3.41 19.53 -9.57
CA TYR A 264 -2.14 18.83 -9.35
C TYR A 264 -0.91 19.70 -9.64
N ALA A 265 -0.95 20.52 -10.69
CA ALA A 265 0.12 21.46 -10.99
C ALA A 265 0.28 22.52 -9.89
N LYS A 266 -0.84 23.08 -9.39
CA LYS A 266 -0.86 24.02 -8.26
C LYS A 266 -0.36 23.39 -6.96
N GLU A 267 -0.79 22.17 -6.64
CA GLU A 267 -0.32 21.42 -5.46
C GLU A 267 1.18 21.10 -5.53
N ALA A 268 1.71 20.85 -6.73
CA ALA A 268 3.15 20.64 -6.95
C ALA A 268 3.96 21.95 -6.96
N GLY A 269 3.30 23.12 -7.05
CA GLY A 269 3.96 24.41 -7.16
C GLY A 269 4.66 24.63 -8.51
N VAL A 270 4.16 23.97 -9.57
CA VAL A 270 4.79 23.95 -10.90
C VAL A 270 4.09 24.95 -11.82
N PRO A 271 4.82 25.82 -12.57
CA PRO A 271 4.22 26.75 -13.50
C PRO A 271 3.51 26.03 -14.67
N ILE A 272 2.42 26.64 -15.13
CA ILE A 272 1.55 26.09 -16.17
C ILE A 272 1.71 26.93 -17.44
N ILE A 273 1.85 26.25 -18.59
CA ILE A 273 1.67 26.84 -19.92
C ILE A 273 0.43 26.21 -20.53
N VAL A 274 -0.47 27.01 -21.10
CA VAL A 274 -1.68 26.47 -21.74
C VAL A 274 -1.49 26.39 -23.24
N ALA A 275 -1.72 25.21 -23.80
CA ALA A 275 -1.76 24.97 -25.23
C ALA A 275 -3.22 24.77 -25.67
N VAL A 276 -3.79 25.75 -26.36
CA VAL A 276 -5.15 25.67 -26.92
C VAL A 276 -5.07 24.91 -28.25
N ASN A 277 -5.59 23.69 -28.28
CA ASN A 277 -5.47 22.76 -29.41
C ASN A 277 -6.73 22.72 -30.29
N LYS A 278 -6.62 22.12 -31.48
CA LYS A 278 -7.68 21.98 -32.49
C LYS A 278 -8.16 23.31 -33.10
N CYS A 279 -7.28 24.32 -33.18
CA CYS A 279 -7.59 25.60 -33.82
C CYS A 279 -7.81 25.51 -35.34
N ASP A 280 -7.54 24.36 -35.96
CA ASP A 280 -7.86 24.06 -37.36
C ASP A 280 -9.35 23.83 -37.61
N LYS A 281 -10.13 23.47 -36.57
CA LYS A 281 -11.56 23.23 -36.70
C LYS A 281 -12.34 24.52 -36.85
N PRO A 282 -13.39 24.57 -37.69
CA PRO A 282 -14.26 25.74 -37.81
C PRO A 282 -15.08 26.02 -36.54
N THR A 283 -15.25 25.03 -35.66
CA THR A 283 -15.93 25.15 -34.36
C THR A 283 -15.01 25.63 -33.24
N ALA A 284 -13.73 25.90 -33.53
CA ALA A 284 -12.76 26.31 -32.52
C ALA A 284 -13.08 27.71 -31.98
N ASN A 285 -13.16 27.84 -30.66
CA ASN A 285 -13.36 29.10 -29.97
C ASN A 285 -12.31 29.32 -28.87
N PRO A 286 -11.12 29.85 -29.21
CA PRO A 286 -10.06 30.09 -28.22
C PRO A 286 -10.45 31.14 -27.17
N GLU A 287 -11.31 32.10 -27.49
CA GLU A 287 -11.76 33.13 -26.55
C GLU A 287 -12.59 32.53 -25.41
N GLN A 288 -13.42 31.54 -25.71
CA GLN A 288 -14.19 30.82 -24.70
C GLN A 288 -13.26 30.09 -23.71
N VAL A 289 -12.21 29.45 -24.23
CA VAL A 289 -11.22 28.74 -23.40
C VAL A 289 -10.54 29.71 -22.42
N LEU A 290 -10.15 30.90 -22.89
CA LEU A 290 -9.54 31.92 -22.04
C LEU A 290 -10.48 32.35 -20.90
N ASN A 291 -11.76 32.56 -21.21
CA ASN A 291 -12.76 32.93 -20.21
C ASN A 291 -13.03 31.82 -19.18
N ASP A 292 -12.99 30.56 -19.61
CA ASP A 292 -13.18 29.42 -18.71
C ASP A 292 -11.95 29.17 -17.82
N LEU A 293 -10.74 29.41 -18.32
CA LEU A 293 -9.51 29.34 -17.51
C LEU A 293 -9.52 30.37 -16.37
N LEU A 294 -10.03 31.58 -16.63
CA LEU A 294 -10.18 32.62 -15.60
C LEU A 294 -11.05 32.16 -14.42
N LYS A 295 -12.08 31.34 -14.67
CA LYS A 295 -12.94 30.79 -13.62
C LYS A 295 -12.22 29.79 -12.70
N HIS A 296 -11.09 29.25 -13.15
CA HIS A 296 -10.29 28.25 -12.42
C HIS A 296 -8.96 28.82 -11.90
N ASP A 297 -8.92 30.14 -11.71
CA ASP A 297 -7.77 30.92 -11.23
C ASP A 297 -6.51 30.67 -12.08
N ILE A 298 -6.68 30.59 -13.40
CA ILE A 298 -5.59 30.67 -14.36
C ILE A 298 -5.79 31.96 -15.13
N ILE A 299 -4.86 32.90 -14.98
CA ILE A 299 -4.96 34.23 -15.59
C ILE A 299 -3.99 34.28 -16.78
N PRO A 300 -4.51 34.34 -18.02
CA PRO A 300 -3.67 34.49 -19.20
C PRO A 300 -2.90 35.80 -19.23
N GLU A 301 -1.73 35.83 -19.87
CA GLU A 301 -0.92 37.05 -20.08
C GLU A 301 -1.71 38.19 -20.75
N GLN A 302 -2.63 37.87 -21.66
CA GLN A 302 -3.48 38.86 -22.35
C GLN A 302 -4.37 39.65 -21.38
N PHE A 303 -4.68 39.08 -20.21
CA PHE A 303 -5.44 39.72 -19.14
C PHE A 303 -4.55 40.26 -18.01
N GLY A 304 -3.23 40.33 -18.24
CA GLY A 304 -2.24 40.79 -17.25
C GLY A 304 -1.80 39.72 -16.24
N GLY A 305 -2.05 38.44 -16.53
CA GLY A 305 -1.57 37.32 -15.71
C GLY A 305 -0.16 36.85 -16.09
N ASP A 306 0.23 35.72 -15.49
CA ASP A 306 1.53 35.06 -15.63
C ASP A 306 1.49 33.83 -16.55
N THR A 307 0.29 33.36 -16.90
CA THR A 307 0.13 32.12 -17.66
C THR A 307 0.22 32.39 -19.16
N GLN A 308 1.25 31.84 -19.81
CA GLN A 308 1.38 31.85 -21.26
C GLN A 308 0.32 30.97 -21.92
N VAL A 309 -0.36 31.51 -22.93
CA VAL A 309 -1.37 30.79 -23.72
C VAL A 309 -0.94 30.78 -25.19
N VAL A 310 -0.76 29.58 -25.74
CA VAL A 310 -0.34 29.38 -27.13
C VAL A 310 -1.43 28.62 -27.88
N ASN A 311 -1.87 29.18 -29.01
CA ASN A 311 -2.82 28.54 -29.90
C ASN A 311 -2.08 27.60 -30.85
N ILE A 312 -2.47 26.33 -30.88
CA ILE A 312 -1.83 25.29 -31.67
C ILE A 312 -2.86 24.45 -32.44
N SER A 313 -2.39 23.80 -33.50
CA SER A 313 -3.06 22.64 -34.09
C SER A 313 -2.08 21.48 -34.18
N ALA A 314 -2.30 20.48 -33.33
CA ALA A 314 -1.45 19.30 -33.27
C ALA A 314 -1.50 18.45 -34.57
N LEU A 315 -2.58 18.56 -35.36
CA LEU A 315 -2.73 17.83 -36.61
C LEU A 315 -1.97 18.49 -37.76
N THR A 316 -2.09 19.80 -37.91
CA THR A 316 -1.42 20.54 -38.99
C THR A 316 0.03 20.89 -38.65
N GLY A 317 0.40 20.81 -37.37
CA GLY A 317 1.70 21.23 -36.86
C GLY A 317 1.82 22.73 -36.62
N GLN A 318 0.75 23.51 -36.85
CA GLN A 318 0.77 24.96 -36.68
C GLN A 318 0.91 25.35 -35.20
N GLY A 319 1.83 26.27 -34.91
CA GLY A 319 2.03 26.83 -33.57
C GLY A 319 2.86 25.97 -32.60
N ILE A 320 3.29 24.77 -33.01
CA ILE A 320 4.12 23.90 -32.15
C ILE A 320 5.49 24.54 -31.88
N GLU A 321 6.09 25.22 -32.86
CA GLU A 321 7.36 25.94 -32.66
C GLU A 321 7.22 27.05 -31.62
N ASN A 322 6.14 27.84 -31.69
CA ASN A 322 5.82 28.88 -30.71
C ASN A 322 5.63 28.30 -29.29
N LEU A 323 5.01 27.11 -29.19
CA LEU A 323 4.86 26.43 -27.90
C LEU A 323 6.21 26.00 -27.32
N LEU A 324 7.12 25.51 -28.17
CA LEU A 324 8.48 25.13 -27.76
C LEU A 324 9.30 26.36 -27.34
N GLU A 325 9.16 27.47 -28.06
CA GLU A 325 9.76 28.76 -27.69
C GLU A 325 9.27 29.25 -26.33
N ALA A 326 7.96 29.19 -26.08
CA ALA A 326 7.34 29.54 -24.80
C ALA A 326 7.91 28.69 -23.64
N ILE A 327 8.01 27.37 -23.84
CA ILE A 327 8.60 26.45 -22.85
C ILE A 327 10.06 26.81 -22.57
N LEU A 328 10.86 27.08 -23.60
CA LEU A 328 12.26 27.44 -23.44
C LEU A 328 12.41 28.78 -22.71
N LEU A 329 11.64 29.80 -23.09
CA LEU A 329 11.63 31.10 -22.43
C LEU A 329 11.27 30.97 -20.95
N GLN A 330 10.24 30.18 -20.62
CA GLN A 330 9.86 29.92 -19.24
C GLN A 330 10.98 29.20 -18.47
N SER A 331 11.68 28.27 -19.11
CA SER A 331 12.82 27.57 -18.49
C SER A 331 14.00 28.51 -18.18
N GLU A 332 14.20 29.55 -19.00
CA GLU A 332 15.24 30.57 -18.78
C GLU A 332 14.89 31.49 -17.62
N ILE A 333 13.61 31.89 -17.50
CA ILE A 333 13.11 32.67 -16.36
C ILE A 333 13.31 31.90 -15.05
N MET A 334 13.02 30.60 -15.05
CA MET A 334 13.20 29.71 -13.88
C MET A 334 14.67 29.43 -13.54
N GLN A 335 15.61 29.74 -14.44
CA GLN A 335 17.04 29.47 -14.28
C GLN A 335 17.34 27.99 -13.93
N LEU A 336 16.70 27.08 -14.65
CA LEU A 336 16.85 25.64 -14.40
C LEU A 336 18.31 25.20 -14.50
N SER A 337 18.82 24.69 -13.39
CA SER A 337 20.21 24.30 -13.24
C SER A 337 20.35 22.97 -12.51
N SER A 338 21.42 22.25 -12.82
CA SER A 338 21.82 21.01 -12.14
C SER A 338 23.32 20.81 -12.29
N THR A 339 23.86 19.82 -11.58
CA THR A 339 25.25 19.43 -11.65
C THR A 339 25.36 18.02 -12.21
N PRO A 340 26.21 17.78 -13.23
CA PRO A 340 26.53 16.43 -13.68
C PRO A 340 27.50 15.72 -12.73
N LYS A 341 28.09 16.44 -11.76
CA LYS A 341 29.05 15.92 -10.77
C LYS A 341 28.34 15.56 -9.46
N GLY A 342 28.93 14.62 -8.73
CA GLY A 342 28.42 14.15 -7.44
C GLY A 342 27.67 12.84 -7.55
N LEU A 343 26.92 12.51 -6.49
CA LEU A 343 26.10 11.30 -6.44
C LEU A 343 24.86 11.47 -7.30
N VAL A 344 24.43 10.37 -7.93
CA VAL A 344 23.23 10.38 -8.75
C VAL A 344 21.98 10.41 -7.88
N GLU A 345 21.08 11.31 -8.25
CA GLU A 345 19.71 11.37 -7.79
C GLU A 345 18.80 11.26 -9.01
N ALA A 346 17.86 10.32 -8.99
CA ALA A 346 16.93 10.10 -10.08
C ALA A 346 15.51 9.90 -9.56
N THR A 347 14.51 10.39 -10.28
CA THR A 347 13.10 10.18 -9.97
C THR A 347 12.58 9.02 -10.80
N ILE A 348 11.99 8.01 -10.16
CA ILE A 348 11.40 6.87 -10.86
C ILE A 348 10.04 7.27 -11.41
N VAL A 349 9.88 7.15 -12.72
CA VAL A 349 8.63 7.48 -13.42
C VAL A 349 7.72 6.27 -13.47
N GLU A 350 8.26 5.12 -13.89
CA GLU A 350 7.50 3.89 -14.08
C GLU A 350 8.39 2.65 -13.89
N SER A 351 7.78 1.55 -13.48
CA SER A 351 8.47 0.29 -13.23
C SER A 351 7.75 -0.85 -13.93
N THR A 352 8.51 -1.68 -14.63
CA THR A 352 8.01 -2.77 -15.49
C THR A 352 8.86 -4.02 -15.32
N ASN A 353 8.32 -5.17 -15.71
CA ASN A 353 9.05 -6.43 -15.67
C ASN A 353 9.05 -7.05 -17.07
N LEU A 354 10.24 -7.08 -17.67
CA LEU A 354 10.47 -7.59 -19.03
C LEU A 354 11.12 -8.99 -18.94
N PRO A 355 10.73 -9.94 -19.81
CA PRO A 355 11.28 -11.29 -19.78
C PRO A 355 12.79 -11.35 -20.04
N ASP A 356 13.33 -10.47 -20.90
CA ASP A 356 14.74 -10.49 -21.30
C ASP A 356 15.65 -9.72 -20.33
N LEU A 357 15.18 -8.57 -19.84
CA LEU A 357 15.96 -7.65 -19.00
C LEU A 357 15.66 -7.82 -17.50
N GLY A 358 14.61 -8.56 -17.15
CA GLY A 358 14.11 -8.73 -15.79
C GLY A 358 13.39 -7.48 -15.28
N LEU A 359 13.70 -7.09 -14.05
CA LEU A 359 13.12 -5.91 -13.41
C LEU A 359 13.75 -4.64 -13.97
N VAL A 360 12.91 -3.78 -14.52
CA VAL A 360 13.30 -2.57 -15.23
C VAL A 360 12.51 -1.38 -14.70
N CYS A 361 13.13 -0.21 -14.65
CA CYS A 361 12.42 1.03 -14.36
C CYS A 361 12.82 2.13 -15.34
N THR A 362 11.88 3.01 -15.65
CA THR A 362 12.12 4.28 -16.33
C THR A 362 12.31 5.35 -15.27
N ALA A 363 13.44 6.05 -15.30
CA ALA A 363 13.76 7.11 -14.36
C ALA A 363 14.28 8.34 -15.09
N ILE A 364 14.05 9.53 -14.52
CA ILE A 364 14.64 10.79 -14.98
C ILE A 364 15.73 11.17 -13.99
N ILE A 365 16.91 11.50 -14.51
CA ILE A 365 18.05 11.90 -13.68
C ILE A 365 17.88 13.36 -13.27
N ASN A 366 17.81 13.64 -11.97
CA ASN A 366 17.70 15.01 -11.46
C ASN A 366 19.10 15.64 -11.34
N ARG A 367 20.05 14.86 -10.81
CA ARG A 367 21.41 15.28 -10.49
C ARG A 367 22.40 14.14 -10.73
N GLY A 368 23.63 14.51 -11.09
CA GLY A 368 24.73 13.56 -11.30
C GLY A 368 24.71 12.93 -12.69
N THR A 369 25.70 12.09 -12.96
CA THR A 369 25.82 11.34 -14.21
C THR A 369 25.70 9.85 -13.90
N LEU A 370 24.63 9.22 -14.38
CA LEU A 370 24.41 7.80 -14.17
C LEU A 370 25.25 6.98 -15.14
N LYS A 371 26.07 6.09 -14.60
CA LYS A 371 26.92 5.18 -15.37
C LYS A 371 26.52 3.73 -15.17
N LYS A 372 26.88 2.87 -16.12
CA LYS A 372 26.76 1.42 -15.93
C LYS A 372 27.58 0.96 -14.72
N GLY A 373 26.99 0.11 -13.88
CA GLY A 373 27.61 -0.44 -12.68
C GLY A 373 27.38 0.34 -11.39
N THR A 374 26.77 1.52 -11.44
CA THR A 374 26.36 2.27 -10.24
C THR A 374 25.33 1.51 -9.43
N ILE A 375 25.32 1.73 -8.12
CA ILE A 375 24.43 1.06 -7.19
C ILE A 375 23.39 2.06 -6.74
N LEU A 376 22.12 1.73 -6.99
CA LEU A 376 20.99 2.58 -6.66
C LEU A 376 20.14 1.95 -5.57
N VAL A 377 19.57 2.80 -4.72
CA VAL A 377 18.57 2.43 -3.72
C VAL A 377 17.34 3.29 -3.93
N ALA A 378 16.18 2.66 -4.10
CA ALA A 378 14.89 3.30 -4.23
C ALA A 378 13.89 2.60 -3.31
N GLY A 379 13.27 3.33 -2.39
CA GLY A 379 12.33 2.74 -1.43
C GLY A 379 12.88 1.52 -0.69
N THR A 380 12.18 0.40 -0.86
CA THR A 380 12.52 -0.91 -0.28
C THR A 380 13.28 -1.83 -1.25
N CYS A 381 13.83 -1.29 -2.34
CA CYS A 381 14.61 -2.04 -3.30
C CYS A 381 15.99 -1.43 -3.53
N TYR A 382 16.91 -2.26 -4.00
CA TYR A 382 18.24 -1.85 -4.40
C TYR A 382 18.62 -2.58 -5.69
N GLY A 383 19.47 -1.97 -6.48
CA GLY A 383 19.89 -2.51 -7.76
C GLY A 383 21.30 -2.08 -8.10
N GLN A 384 21.94 -2.86 -8.97
CA GLN A 384 23.15 -2.42 -9.64
C GLN A 384 22.82 -2.28 -11.12
N VAL A 385 23.11 -1.11 -11.68
CA VAL A 385 22.79 -0.79 -13.08
C VAL A 385 23.53 -1.73 -14.02
N ARG A 386 22.80 -2.61 -14.70
CA ARG A 386 23.37 -3.55 -15.68
C ARG A 386 23.37 -2.97 -17.09
N THR A 387 22.23 -2.43 -17.50
CA THR A 387 22.06 -1.77 -18.79
C THR A 387 21.34 -0.46 -18.58
N LEU A 388 21.78 0.55 -19.32
CA LEU A 388 21.05 1.79 -19.53
C LEU A 388 20.59 1.78 -20.98
N SER A 389 19.31 2.06 -21.18
CA SER A 389 18.74 2.22 -22.52
C SER A 389 17.95 3.51 -22.58
N ASN A 390 17.95 4.15 -23.74
CA ASN A 390 17.12 5.30 -24.01
C ASN A 390 15.67 4.90 -24.33
N GLU A 391 14.83 5.87 -24.67
CA GLU A 391 13.42 5.68 -25.04
C GLU A 391 13.21 4.86 -26.33
N PHE A 392 14.24 4.78 -27.18
CA PHE A 392 14.25 4.01 -28.43
C PHE A 392 14.95 2.65 -28.28
N ASP A 393 15.09 2.14 -27.05
CA ASP A 393 15.76 0.88 -26.70
C ASP A 393 17.24 0.77 -27.15
N LYS A 394 17.89 1.91 -27.43
CA LYS A 394 19.34 1.96 -27.71
C LYS A 394 20.11 2.03 -26.40
N PHE A 395 21.13 1.19 -26.29
CA PHE A 395 21.98 1.17 -25.11
C PHE A 395 22.82 2.44 -24.99
N LEU A 396 22.92 2.96 -23.76
CA LEU A 396 23.72 4.11 -23.37
C LEU A 396 24.81 3.67 -22.37
N ASP A 397 25.97 4.31 -22.41
CA ASP A 397 27.03 4.08 -21.42
C ASP A 397 26.90 5.00 -20.20
N GLU A 398 26.53 6.26 -20.46
CA GLU A 398 26.35 7.31 -19.47
C GLU A 398 25.09 8.12 -19.77
N ALA A 399 24.45 8.64 -18.72
CA ALA A 399 23.29 9.51 -18.84
C ALA A 399 23.40 10.69 -17.87
N GLY A 400 23.21 11.89 -18.40
CA GLY A 400 23.30 13.14 -17.63
C GLY A 400 21.95 13.60 -17.07
N PRO A 401 21.94 14.74 -16.36
CA PRO A 401 20.72 15.34 -15.81
C PRO A 401 19.65 15.59 -16.89
N SER A 402 18.38 15.52 -16.48
CA SER A 402 17.16 15.66 -17.29
C SER A 402 16.98 14.63 -18.42
N THR A 403 17.87 13.64 -18.54
CA THR A 403 17.74 12.59 -19.56
C THR A 403 16.86 11.46 -19.01
N PRO A 404 15.80 11.06 -19.72
CA PRO A 404 15.03 9.88 -19.36
C PRO A 404 15.82 8.62 -19.72
N VAL A 405 15.94 7.69 -18.77
CA VAL A 405 16.66 6.44 -18.97
C VAL A 405 15.89 5.27 -18.40
N ARG A 406 15.99 4.15 -19.11
CA ARG A 406 15.50 2.86 -18.65
C ARG A 406 16.66 2.08 -18.04
N ILE A 407 16.49 1.74 -16.77
CA ILE A 407 17.51 1.14 -15.91
C ILE A 407 17.11 -0.31 -15.61
N SER A 408 18.01 -1.25 -15.89
CA SER A 408 17.86 -2.66 -15.50
C SER A 408 18.82 -3.05 -14.37
N GLY A 409 18.51 -4.15 -13.67
CA GLY A 409 19.39 -4.72 -12.64
C GLY A 409 18.92 -4.50 -11.20
N TRP A 410 17.64 -4.18 -11.02
CA TRP A 410 16.98 -4.17 -9.71
C TRP A 410 16.88 -5.58 -9.13
N LYS A 411 16.93 -5.68 -7.80
CA LYS A 411 16.84 -6.94 -7.05
C LYS A 411 15.64 -6.94 -6.13
N ASP A 412 15.16 -8.15 -5.84
CA ASP A 412 14.04 -8.51 -4.97
C ASP A 412 12.67 -8.00 -5.45
N GLU A 413 12.50 -6.70 -5.59
CA GLU A 413 11.22 -6.03 -5.84
C GLU A 413 11.39 -4.91 -6.89
N LEU A 414 10.28 -4.53 -7.53
CA LEU A 414 10.24 -3.38 -8.40
C LEU A 414 10.30 -2.08 -7.57
N PRO A 415 11.06 -1.07 -8.03
CA PRO A 415 11.02 0.24 -7.39
C PRO A 415 9.62 0.87 -7.48
N PRO A 416 9.11 1.49 -6.41
CA PRO A 416 7.83 2.17 -6.47
C PRO A 416 7.90 3.41 -7.39
N PRO A 417 6.95 3.60 -8.33
CA PRO A 417 6.85 4.81 -9.12
C PRO A 417 6.68 6.07 -8.23
N GLY A 418 7.35 7.16 -8.60
CA GLY A 418 7.33 8.44 -7.89
C GLY A 418 8.36 8.58 -6.77
N GLU A 419 9.09 7.51 -6.43
CA GLU A 419 10.16 7.60 -5.44
C GLU A 419 11.49 8.07 -6.05
N LEU A 420 12.32 8.67 -5.19
CA LEU A 420 13.69 9.04 -5.52
C LEU A 420 14.62 7.83 -5.34
N ALA A 421 15.44 7.60 -6.36
CA ALA A 421 16.56 6.68 -6.36
C ALA A 421 17.86 7.45 -6.04
N PHE A 422 18.60 6.94 -5.08
CA PHE A 422 19.87 7.50 -4.62
C PHE A 422 21.03 6.57 -4.93
N GLU A 423 22.15 7.12 -5.37
CA GLU A 423 23.40 6.39 -5.51
C GLU A 423 24.06 6.09 -4.15
N VAL A 424 24.57 4.87 -4.01
CA VAL A 424 25.29 4.41 -2.81
C VAL A 424 26.62 3.80 -3.22
N ALA A 425 27.69 4.08 -2.48
CA ALA A 425 29.04 3.60 -2.80
C ALA A 425 29.19 2.07 -2.78
N ASN A 426 28.53 1.37 -1.85
CA ASN A 426 28.75 -0.06 -1.60
C ASN A 426 27.44 -0.87 -1.60
N LEU A 427 27.47 -2.05 -2.21
CA LEU A 427 26.32 -2.97 -2.24
C LEU A 427 25.90 -3.41 -0.84
N THR A 428 26.86 -3.63 0.07
CA THR A 428 26.59 -4.01 1.46
C THR A 428 25.84 -2.91 2.21
N LYS A 429 26.18 -1.64 1.95
CA LYS A 429 25.46 -0.50 2.54
C LYS A 429 24.04 -0.42 2.00
N ALA A 430 23.86 -0.57 0.68
CA ALA A 430 22.54 -0.60 0.05
C ALA A 430 21.62 -1.70 0.63
N LYS A 431 22.16 -2.92 0.83
CA LYS A 431 21.42 -4.03 1.47
C LYS A 431 20.96 -3.69 2.88
N LYS A 432 21.87 -3.19 3.73
CA LYS A 432 21.55 -2.81 5.11
C LYS A 432 20.46 -1.73 5.17
N ILE A 433 20.53 -0.73 4.29
CA ILE A 433 19.52 0.34 4.18
C ILE A 433 18.15 -0.24 3.83
N VAL A 434 18.09 -1.13 2.83
CA VAL A 434 16.84 -1.75 2.41
C VAL A 434 16.26 -2.68 3.48
N GLU A 435 17.08 -3.48 4.14
CA GLU A 435 16.67 -4.33 5.27
C GLU A 435 16.10 -3.49 6.42
N PHE A 436 16.77 -2.38 6.75
CA PHE A 436 16.28 -1.43 7.75
C PHE A 436 14.93 -0.81 7.36
N ARG A 437 14.78 -0.36 6.10
CA ARG A 437 13.51 0.19 5.58
C ARG A 437 12.38 -0.85 5.59
N ARG A 438 12.67 -2.11 5.22
CA ARG A 438 11.71 -3.23 5.29
C ARG A 438 11.28 -3.49 6.73
N GLN A 439 12.23 -3.53 7.67
CA GLN A 439 11.90 -3.73 9.08
C GLN A 439 11.03 -2.60 9.62
N LYS A 440 11.39 -1.34 9.35
CA LYS A 440 10.61 -0.18 9.76
C LYS A 440 9.18 -0.22 9.18
N LYS A 441 9.03 -0.61 7.91
CA LYS A 441 7.71 -0.80 7.27
C LYS A 441 6.92 -1.89 7.98
N MET A 442 7.53 -3.04 8.27
CA MET A 442 6.88 -4.13 9.02
C MET A 442 6.45 -3.70 10.42
N ASP A 443 7.30 -2.94 11.13
CA ASP A 443 6.99 -2.44 12.48
C ASP A 443 5.82 -1.44 12.43
N THR A 444 5.77 -0.55 11.43
CA THR A 444 4.63 0.37 11.24
C THR A 444 3.32 -0.37 10.98
N MET A 445 3.33 -1.36 10.07
CA MET A 445 2.16 -2.20 9.79
C MET A 445 1.72 -2.96 11.05
N PHE A 446 2.68 -3.49 11.80
CA PHE A 446 2.40 -4.20 13.05
C PHE A 446 1.72 -3.31 14.10
N ILE A 447 2.16 -2.05 14.25
CA ILE A 447 1.54 -1.08 15.16
C ILE A 447 0.10 -0.78 14.73
N GLU A 448 -0.15 -0.61 13.43
CA GLU A 448 -1.51 -0.40 12.90
C GLU A 448 -2.42 -1.61 13.15
N ASP A 449 -1.91 -2.81 12.88
CA ASP A 449 -2.61 -4.06 13.14
C ASP A 449 -2.91 -4.25 14.62
N LEU A 450 -1.96 -3.91 15.51
CA LEU A 450 -2.18 -3.94 16.96
C LEU A 450 -3.33 -3.02 17.36
N LYS A 451 -3.39 -1.79 16.83
CA LYS A 451 -4.51 -0.87 17.10
C LYS A 451 -5.84 -1.45 16.62
N ILE A 452 -5.87 -2.11 15.47
CA ILE A 452 -7.08 -2.77 14.94
C ILE A 452 -7.49 -3.93 15.85
N ILE A 453 -6.53 -4.75 16.29
CA ILE A 453 -6.74 -5.90 17.17
C ILE A 453 -7.26 -5.44 18.54
N GLU A 454 -6.70 -4.37 19.11
CA GLU A 454 -7.15 -3.79 20.38
C GLU A 454 -8.58 -3.29 20.29
N LYS A 455 -8.91 -2.49 19.25
CA LYS A 455 -10.29 -2.05 18.99
C LYS A 455 -11.26 -3.23 18.86
N ARG A 456 -10.87 -4.31 18.17
CA ARG A 456 -11.69 -5.53 18.05
C ARG A 456 -11.86 -6.24 19.39
N LYS A 457 -10.80 -6.32 20.20
CA LYS A 457 -10.83 -6.91 21.55
C LYS A 457 -11.70 -6.11 22.51
N GLU A 458 -11.64 -4.78 22.46
CA GLU A 458 -12.47 -3.89 23.28
C GLU A 458 -13.96 -4.06 22.95
N LYS A 459 -14.35 -4.00 21.68
CA LYS A 459 -15.73 -4.27 21.25
C LYS A 459 -16.23 -5.64 21.71
N ALA A 460 -15.39 -6.66 21.59
CA ALA A 460 -15.73 -8.00 22.08
C ALA A 460 -15.89 -8.04 23.61
N ARG A 461 -15.04 -7.33 24.35
CA ARG A 461 -15.14 -7.20 25.82
C ARG A 461 -16.39 -6.44 26.25
N GLU A 462 -16.76 -5.38 25.54
CA GLU A 462 -17.99 -4.62 25.80
C GLU A 462 -19.24 -5.48 25.59
N LYS A 463 -19.33 -6.16 24.44
CA LYS A 463 -20.41 -7.10 24.15
C LYS A 463 -20.52 -8.18 25.23
N TYR A 464 -19.37 -8.72 25.67
CA TYR A 464 -19.32 -9.68 26.77
C TYR A 464 -19.81 -9.08 28.10
N LYS A 465 -19.38 -7.85 28.46
CA LYS A 465 -19.84 -7.16 29.67
C LYS A 465 -21.35 -6.91 29.63
N GLN A 466 -21.91 -6.51 28.48
CA GLN A 466 -23.34 -6.31 28.28
C GLN A 466 -24.12 -7.61 28.49
N GLN A 467 -23.71 -8.70 27.82
CA GLN A 467 -24.30 -10.03 28.01
C GLN A 467 -24.27 -10.45 29.48
N ARG A 468 -23.13 -10.25 30.16
CA ARG A 468 -23.02 -10.55 31.60
C ARG A 468 -23.93 -9.69 32.47
N PHE A 469 -24.09 -8.42 32.14
CA PHE A 469 -24.96 -7.50 32.87
C PHE A 469 -26.46 -7.84 32.67
N GLU A 470 -26.85 -8.26 31.48
CA GLU A 470 -28.20 -8.77 31.20
C GLU A 470 -28.50 -10.05 32.00
N LEU A 471 -27.58 -11.02 31.99
CA LEU A 471 -27.71 -12.24 32.81
C LEU A 471 -27.78 -11.91 34.31
N PHE A 472 -27.01 -10.91 34.76
CA PHE A 472 -27.07 -10.41 36.14
C PHE A 472 -28.45 -9.81 36.46
N LYS A 473 -29.03 -8.99 35.57
CA LYS A 473 -30.40 -8.46 35.72
C LYS A 473 -31.46 -9.57 35.82
N GLN A 474 -31.26 -10.67 35.11
CA GLN A 474 -32.15 -11.84 35.15
C GLN A 474 -32.00 -12.69 36.44
N GLY A 475 -31.16 -12.27 37.40
CA GLY A 475 -30.94 -12.99 38.66
C GLY A 475 -30.08 -14.24 38.51
N ILE A 476 -29.50 -14.48 37.33
CA ILE A 476 -28.63 -15.62 37.06
C ILE A 476 -27.22 -15.27 37.55
N ILE A 477 -26.96 -15.53 38.83
CA ILE A 477 -25.62 -15.46 39.42
C ILE A 477 -24.86 -16.71 38.99
N ALA A 478 -24.38 -16.71 37.75
CA ALA A 478 -23.56 -17.78 37.21
C ALA A 478 -22.29 -17.94 38.08
N ARG A 479 -22.24 -18.97 38.93
CA ARG A 479 -21.00 -19.46 39.56
C ARG A 479 -19.99 -19.74 38.45
N ALA A 480 -18.71 -19.45 38.69
CA ALA A 480 -17.61 -19.70 37.75
C ALA A 480 -17.60 -21.17 37.30
N GLY A 481 -18.28 -21.48 36.19
CA GLY A 481 -18.45 -22.86 35.69
C GLY A 481 -19.79 -23.18 35.04
N HIS A 482 -20.84 -22.37 35.25
CA HIS A 482 -22.14 -22.59 34.60
C HIS A 482 -22.62 -21.31 33.90
N SER A 483 -22.16 -21.12 32.66
CA SER A 483 -22.76 -20.16 31.74
C SER A 483 -23.97 -20.86 31.11
N PRO A 484 -25.22 -20.38 31.26
CA PRO A 484 -26.37 -20.93 30.55
C PRO A 484 -26.22 -20.75 29.04
N ASP A 485 -25.56 -19.67 28.64
CA ASP A 485 -25.00 -19.50 27.32
C ASP A 485 -23.65 -20.22 27.30
N ALA A 486 -23.68 -21.53 27.07
CA ALA A 486 -22.60 -22.11 26.29
C ALA A 486 -22.47 -21.21 25.07
N TYR A 487 -21.26 -20.72 24.78
CA TYR A 487 -20.94 -20.24 23.44
C TYR A 487 -21.32 -21.38 22.51
N THR A 488 -22.55 -21.39 22.02
CA THR A 488 -22.98 -22.27 20.95
C THR A 488 -22.14 -21.74 19.82
N LYS A 489 -21.05 -22.45 19.52
CA LYS A 489 -20.25 -22.11 18.35
C LYS A 489 -21.28 -21.98 17.23
N PRO A 490 -21.42 -20.80 16.61
CA PRO A 490 -22.37 -20.65 15.53
C PRO A 490 -22.10 -21.79 14.56
N ASN A 491 -23.18 -22.45 14.12
CA ASN A 491 -23.06 -23.60 13.25
C ASN A 491 -22.23 -23.14 12.04
N LEU A 492 -21.09 -23.78 11.76
CA LEU A 492 -20.24 -23.38 10.64
C LEU A 492 -21.03 -23.40 9.33
N GLU A 493 -22.01 -24.29 9.23
CA GLU A 493 -22.94 -24.42 8.12
C GLU A 493 -23.93 -23.22 8.01
N GLU A 494 -24.39 -22.68 9.13
CA GLU A 494 -25.27 -21.49 9.14
C GLU A 494 -24.50 -20.21 8.78
N ILE A 495 -23.24 -20.10 9.20
CA ILE A 495 -22.36 -19.00 8.78
C ILE A 495 -22.07 -19.10 7.28
N ALA A 496 -21.77 -20.30 6.78
CA ALA A 496 -21.53 -20.55 5.36
C ALA A 496 -22.77 -20.28 4.48
N ALA A 497 -23.97 -20.58 4.98
CA ALA A 497 -25.22 -20.25 4.28
C ALA A 497 -25.53 -18.74 4.22
N LEU A 498 -24.99 -17.97 5.16
CA LEU A 498 -25.04 -16.50 5.18
C LEU A 498 -23.82 -15.85 4.49
N GLU A 499 -22.90 -16.63 3.92
CA GLU A 499 -21.74 -16.08 3.23
C GLU A 499 -22.15 -15.42 1.91
N ILE A 500 -22.03 -14.10 1.90
CA ILE A 500 -22.13 -13.27 0.70
C ILE A 500 -21.19 -13.85 -0.37
N PRO A 501 -21.69 -14.13 -1.59
CA PRO A 501 -20.87 -14.70 -2.65
C PRO A 501 -19.65 -13.81 -2.90
N SER A 502 -18.47 -14.41 -3.03
CA SER A 502 -17.24 -13.67 -3.33
C SER A 502 -16.69 -14.01 -4.70
N LEU A 503 -16.34 -12.97 -5.46
CA LEU A 503 -15.58 -13.07 -6.69
C LEU A 503 -14.10 -12.85 -6.36
N THR A 504 -13.29 -13.89 -6.54
CA THR A 504 -11.84 -13.79 -6.34
C THR A 504 -11.14 -13.60 -7.68
N ILE A 505 -10.26 -12.60 -7.77
CA ILE A 505 -9.48 -12.31 -8.96
C ILE A 505 -7.97 -12.31 -8.67
N ILE A 506 -7.19 -12.69 -9.68
CA ILE A 506 -5.75 -12.50 -9.75
C ILE A 506 -5.48 -11.53 -10.91
N LEU A 507 -4.74 -10.47 -10.63
CA LEU A 507 -4.46 -9.41 -11.59
C LEU A 507 -2.95 -9.35 -11.92
N ARG A 508 -2.62 -9.38 -13.21
CA ARG A 508 -1.26 -9.15 -13.71
C ARG A 508 -1.27 -8.00 -14.71
N CYS A 509 -0.44 -6.99 -14.47
CA CYS A 509 -0.28 -5.83 -15.35
C CYS A 509 1.14 -5.78 -15.91
N ASP A 510 1.34 -5.09 -17.02
CA ASP A 510 2.66 -4.84 -17.60
C ASP A 510 3.51 -3.84 -16.79
N VAL A 511 2.88 -2.79 -16.28
CA VAL A 511 3.51 -1.71 -15.53
C VAL A 511 2.86 -1.51 -14.16
N ASP A 512 3.61 -0.97 -13.20
CA ASP A 512 3.11 -0.74 -11.84
C ASP A 512 2.04 0.35 -11.76
N GLY A 513 2.16 1.42 -12.56
CA GLY A 513 1.17 2.48 -12.56
C GLY A 513 -0.22 2.00 -12.99
N ALA A 514 -0.30 1.09 -13.97
CA ALA A 514 -1.56 0.50 -14.42
C ALA A 514 -2.17 -0.40 -13.34
N LEU A 515 -1.33 -1.16 -12.61
CA LEU A 515 -1.76 -1.96 -11.47
C LEU A 515 -2.38 -1.09 -10.36
N GLU A 516 -1.76 0.04 -10.05
CA GLU A 516 -2.28 1.00 -9.07
C GLU A 516 -3.59 1.63 -9.54
N ALA A 517 -3.67 2.05 -10.80
CA ALA A 517 -4.88 2.60 -11.39
C ALA A 517 -6.04 1.61 -11.30
N LEU A 518 -5.81 0.35 -11.65
CA LEU A 518 -6.81 -0.71 -11.51
C LEU A 518 -7.18 -0.97 -10.05
N LYS A 519 -6.22 -1.00 -9.11
CA LYS A 519 -6.53 -1.11 -7.67
C LYS A 519 -7.43 0.03 -7.17
N ASN A 520 -7.20 1.25 -7.64
CA ASN A 520 -8.02 2.42 -7.29
C ASN A 520 -9.43 2.35 -7.89
N VAL A 521 -9.56 1.87 -9.12
CA VAL A 521 -10.88 1.62 -9.71
C VAL A 521 -11.63 0.52 -8.94
N LEU A 522 -10.93 -0.56 -8.57
CA LEU A 522 -11.52 -1.67 -7.82
C LEU A 522 -11.87 -1.28 -6.37
N SER A 523 -11.16 -0.33 -5.77
CA SER A 523 -11.48 0.17 -4.42
C SER A 523 -12.72 1.06 -4.40
N THR A 524 -13.10 1.65 -5.54
CA THR A 524 -14.33 2.44 -5.70
C THR A 524 -15.60 1.56 -5.64
N TYR A 525 -15.46 0.24 -5.73
CA TYR A 525 -16.57 -0.69 -5.61
C TYR A 525 -17.18 -0.69 -4.19
N ASN A 526 -18.42 -0.22 -4.10
CA ASN A 526 -19.12 -0.02 -2.82
C ASN A 526 -20.19 -1.08 -2.50
N ALA A 527 -20.60 -1.92 -3.46
CA ALA A 527 -21.68 -2.91 -3.30
C ALA A 527 -21.23 -4.21 -2.60
N LYS A 528 -20.53 -4.09 -1.46
CA LYS A 528 -19.94 -5.20 -0.70
C LYS A 528 -20.97 -6.13 -0.05
N ASP A 529 -22.22 -5.68 0.05
CA ASP A 529 -23.32 -6.42 0.67
C ASP A 529 -23.93 -7.48 -0.26
N GLN A 530 -23.78 -7.33 -1.58
CA GLN A 530 -24.31 -8.28 -2.57
C GLN A 530 -23.25 -9.30 -3.02
N VAL A 531 -22.09 -8.82 -3.47
CA VAL A 531 -20.97 -9.65 -3.92
C VAL A 531 -19.67 -9.04 -3.39
N ARG A 532 -18.84 -9.86 -2.76
CA ARG A 532 -17.52 -9.43 -2.27
C ARG A 532 -16.45 -9.65 -3.34
N LEU A 533 -15.90 -8.56 -3.87
CA LEU A 533 -14.70 -8.62 -4.69
C LEU A 533 -13.46 -8.83 -3.80
N LYS A 534 -12.69 -9.90 -4.06
CA LYS A 534 -11.43 -10.20 -3.37
C LYS A 534 -10.29 -10.26 -4.39
N ILE A 535 -9.24 -9.49 -4.16
CA ILE A 535 -8.00 -9.58 -4.93
C ILE A 535 -7.10 -10.55 -4.19
N ALA A 536 -6.89 -11.76 -4.74
CA ALA A 536 -6.04 -12.77 -4.12
C ALA A 536 -4.55 -12.45 -4.33
N ASN A 537 -4.18 -12.09 -5.55
CA ASN A 537 -2.85 -11.66 -5.90
C ASN A 537 -2.91 -10.58 -6.98
N ALA A 538 -2.00 -9.62 -6.90
CA ALA A 538 -1.92 -8.49 -7.80
C ALA A 538 -0.45 -8.11 -7.96
N GLY A 539 0.07 -8.16 -9.18
CA GLY A 539 1.48 -7.89 -9.44
C GLY A 539 1.77 -7.45 -10.86
N VAL A 540 3.01 -7.02 -11.07
CA VAL A 540 3.53 -6.54 -12.35
C VAL A 540 4.35 -7.63 -13.03
N GLY A 541 4.24 -7.73 -14.35
CA GLY A 541 4.97 -8.66 -15.19
C GLY A 541 4.11 -9.78 -15.79
N PRO A 542 4.76 -10.66 -16.58
CA PRO A 542 4.08 -11.75 -17.28
C PRO A 542 3.49 -12.77 -16.31
N LEU A 543 2.49 -13.49 -16.79
CA LEU A 543 1.81 -14.52 -16.02
C LEU A 543 2.73 -15.72 -15.77
N THR A 544 2.75 -16.22 -14.53
CA THR A 544 3.56 -17.38 -14.15
C THR A 544 2.70 -18.62 -13.88
N GLU A 545 3.29 -19.82 -13.94
CA GLU A 545 2.59 -21.07 -13.59
C GLU A 545 2.06 -21.06 -12.15
N LYS A 546 2.81 -20.43 -11.23
CA LYS A 546 2.42 -20.29 -9.81
C LYS A 546 1.14 -19.49 -9.65
N ASP A 547 0.91 -18.49 -10.50
CA ASP A 547 -0.33 -17.71 -10.49
C ASP A 547 -1.51 -18.59 -10.93
N LEU A 548 -1.31 -19.47 -11.90
CA LEU A 548 -2.33 -20.42 -12.35
C LEU A 548 -2.61 -21.51 -11.30
N GLU A 549 -1.59 -21.95 -10.55
CA GLU A 549 -1.76 -22.87 -9.41
C GLU A 549 -2.60 -22.24 -8.32
N LEU A 550 -2.24 -21.03 -7.91
CA LEU A 550 -3.00 -20.27 -6.92
C LEU A 550 -4.44 -20.02 -7.38
N ALA A 551 -4.64 -19.75 -8.68
CA ALA A 551 -5.96 -19.57 -9.26
C ALA A 551 -6.80 -20.85 -9.19
N ALA A 552 -6.20 -22.00 -9.51
CA ALA A 552 -6.88 -23.29 -9.47
C ALA A 552 -7.28 -23.68 -8.05
N ASP A 553 -6.42 -23.44 -7.07
CA ASP A 553 -6.67 -23.78 -5.65
C ASP A 553 -7.79 -22.94 -5.04
N ILE A 554 -7.88 -21.65 -5.41
CA ILE A 554 -8.85 -20.70 -4.86
C ILE A 554 -10.12 -20.59 -5.73
N GLY A 555 -10.08 -21.10 -6.96
CA GLY A 555 -11.13 -20.88 -7.95
C GLY A 555 -11.22 -19.42 -8.41
N ALA A 556 -10.07 -18.76 -8.59
CA ALA A 556 -9.99 -17.35 -8.95
C ALA A 556 -9.96 -17.13 -10.47
N TYR A 557 -10.48 -15.98 -10.91
CA TYR A 557 -10.35 -15.53 -12.30
C TYR A 557 -9.00 -14.86 -12.51
N VAL A 558 -8.29 -15.24 -13.57
CA VAL A 558 -6.99 -14.63 -13.90
C VAL A 558 -7.18 -13.62 -15.01
N LEU A 559 -6.91 -12.35 -14.68
CA LEU A 559 -7.07 -11.24 -15.59
C LEU A 559 -5.70 -10.60 -15.85
N SER A 560 -5.35 -10.49 -17.12
CA SER A 560 -4.11 -9.87 -17.57
C SER A 560 -4.39 -8.54 -18.26
N PHE A 561 -3.66 -7.50 -17.87
CA PHE A 561 -3.78 -6.16 -18.44
C PHE A 561 -2.47 -5.78 -19.14
N ASN A 562 -2.53 -5.72 -20.47
CA ASN A 562 -1.42 -5.38 -21.38
C ASN A 562 -0.14 -6.23 -21.22
N ALA A 563 -0.18 -7.30 -20.42
CA ALA A 563 0.94 -8.21 -20.23
C ALA A 563 0.83 -9.38 -21.21
N PRO A 564 1.87 -9.66 -22.02
CA PRO A 564 1.81 -10.70 -23.04
C PRO A 564 1.67 -12.09 -22.40
N ILE A 565 0.74 -12.89 -22.93
CA ILE A 565 0.49 -14.26 -22.47
C ILE A 565 1.07 -15.26 -23.48
N HIS A 566 2.14 -15.95 -23.08
CA HIS A 566 2.72 -17.04 -23.86
C HIS A 566 1.74 -18.21 -24.06
N GLN A 567 1.78 -18.83 -25.24
CA GLN A 567 0.89 -19.93 -25.61
C GLN A 567 0.94 -21.10 -24.60
N TYR A 568 2.15 -21.43 -24.13
CA TYR A 568 2.36 -22.45 -23.12
C TYR A 568 1.51 -22.22 -21.85
N ILE A 569 1.42 -20.98 -21.37
CA ILE A 569 0.62 -20.61 -20.19
C ILE A 569 -0.88 -20.77 -20.49
N ARG A 570 -1.33 -20.43 -21.71
CA ARG A 570 -2.73 -20.66 -22.12
C ARG A 570 -3.08 -22.15 -22.09
N ASP A 571 -2.16 -23.01 -22.52
CA ASP A 571 -2.36 -24.47 -22.52
C ASP A 571 -2.37 -25.05 -21.10
N VAL A 572 -1.55 -24.51 -20.18
CA VAL A 572 -1.61 -24.87 -18.76
C VAL A 572 -2.93 -24.43 -18.12
N ALA A 573 -3.39 -23.21 -18.42
CA ALA A 573 -4.66 -22.70 -17.90
C ALA A 573 -5.85 -23.55 -18.37
N LYS A 574 -5.89 -23.94 -19.65
CA LYS A 574 -6.91 -24.86 -20.20
C LYS A 574 -6.90 -26.22 -19.51
N ARG A 575 -5.71 -26.80 -19.29
CA ARG A 575 -5.56 -28.10 -18.59
C ARG A 575 -6.06 -28.05 -17.15
N LYS A 576 -5.83 -26.92 -16.46
CA LYS A 576 -6.28 -26.71 -15.07
C LYS A 576 -7.70 -26.17 -14.94
N GLY A 577 -8.36 -25.84 -16.07
CA GLY A 577 -9.71 -25.26 -16.07
C GLY A 577 -9.80 -23.84 -15.50
N VAL A 578 -8.70 -23.08 -15.55
CA VAL A 578 -8.64 -21.72 -15.00
C VAL A 578 -9.09 -20.70 -16.06
N PRO A 579 -10.08 -19.84 -15.79
CA PRO A 579 -10.49 -18.79 -16.72
C PRO A 579 -9.41 -17.70 -16.79
N LEU A 580 -8.86 -17.52 -17.99
CA LEU A 580 -7.78 -16.59 -18.30
C LEU A 580 -8.24 -15.62 -19.38
N GLU A 581 -8.27 -14.32 -19.07
CA GLU A 581 -8.70 -13.25 -19.98
C GLU A 581 -7.64 -12.14 -20.08
N GLU A 582 -7.46 -11.59 -21.28
CA GLU A 582 -6.47 -10.56 -21.61
C GLU A 582 -7.18 -9.27 -22.05
N PHE A 583 -6.69 -8.14 -21.56
CA PHE A 583 -7.25 -6.82 -21.83
C PHE A 583 -6.16 -5.82 -22.17
N HIS A 584 -6.42 -4.97 -23.16
CA HIS A 584 -5.54 -3.86 -23.53
C HIS A 584 -6.19 -2.49 -23.30
N VAL A 585 -7.43 -2.44 -22.82
CA VAL A 585 -8.18 -1.19 -22.59
C VAL A 585 -8.90 -1.28 -21.26
N ILE A 586 -8.70 -0.28 -20.39
CA ILE A 586 -9.17 -0.29 -19.00
C ILE A 586 -10.69 -0.38 -18.88
N TYR A 587 -11.47 0.28 -19.76
CA TYR A 587 -12.93 0.21 -19.72
C TYR A 587 -13.47 -1.19 -20.03
N LYS A 588 -12.89 -1.87 -21.02
CA LYS A 588 -13.25 -3.25 -21.36
C LYS A 588 -13.01 -4.20 -20.19
N PHE A 589 -11.90 -3.99 -19.47
CA PHE A 589 -11.59 -4.73 -18.24
C PHE A 589 -12.65 -4.48 -17.16
N VAL A 590 -13.00 -3.21 -16.92
CA VAL A 590 -13.99 -2.84 -15.89
C VAL A 590 -15.38 -3.37 -16.23
N ASP A 591 -15.81 -3.28 -17.49
CA ASP A 591 -17.11 -3.77 -17.93
C ASP A 591 -17.21 -5.29 -17.82
N ARG A 592 -16.13 -5.99 -18.20
CA ARG A 592 -16.07 -7.44 -18.01
C ARG A 592 -16.11 -7.84 -16.53
N LEU A 593 -15.46 -7.09 -15.65
CA LEU A 593 -15.59 -7.31 -14.21
C LEU A 593 -17.02 -7.10 -13.70
N LYS A 594 -17.74 -6.07 -14.21
CA LYS A 594 -19.16 -5.87 -13.87
C LYS A 594 -19.99 -7.08 -14.30
N GLU A 595 -19.77 -7.61 -15.50
CA GLU A 595 -20.47 -8.82 -15.96
C GLU A 595 -20.21 -10.02 -15.04
N LEU A 596 -18.95 -10.26 -14.66
CA LEU A 596 -18.60 -11.35 -13.74
C LEU A 596 -19.23 -11.19 -12.36
N LEU A 597 -19.32 -9.94 -11.87
CA LEU A 597 -20.02 -9.64 -10.62
C LEU A 597 -21.52 -9.90 -10.77
N THR A 598 -22.15 -9.42 -11.85
CA THR A 598 -23.58 -9.63 -12.13
C THR A 598 -23.94 -11.10 -12.21
N GLN A 599 -23.10 -11.94 -12.81
CA GLN A 599 -23.30 -13.40 -12.86
C GLN A 599 -23.27 -14.07 -11.48
N LYS A 600 -22.61 -13.46 -10.49
CA LYS A 600 -22.50 -13.97 -9.12
C LYS A 600 -23.56 -13.40 -8.17
N ILE A 601 -24.33 -12.39 -8.60
CA ILE A 601 -25.43 -11.83 -7.81
C ILE A 601 -26.53 -12.91 -7.67
N PRO A 602 -26.98 -13.21 -6.44
CA PRO A 602 -28.08 -14.14 -6.24
C PRO A 602 -29.39 -13.54 -6.79
N PRO A 603 -30.23 -14.32 -7.48
CA PRO A 603 -31.49 -13.82 -8.00
C PRO A 603 -32.43 -13.43 -6.86
N ILE A 604 -33.14 -12.31 -7.03
CA ILE A 604 -34.17 -11.88 -6.09
C ILE A 604 -35.41 -12.75 -6.31
N ILE A 605 -35.74 -13.59 -5.33
CA ILE A 605 -36.92 -14.46 -5.39
C ILE A 605 -38.13 -13.65 -4.93
N GLU A 606 -38.90 -13.15 -5.89
CA GLU A 606 -40.20 -12.53 -5.60
C GLU A 606 -41.30 -13.59 -5.55
N ARG A 607 -42.00 -13.68 -4.42
CA ARG A 607 -43.15 -14.57 -4.26
C ARG A 607 -44.43 -13.80 -4.56
N ARG A 608 -45.05 -14.12 -5.69
CA ARG A 608 -46.36 -13.58 -6.05
C ARG A 608 -47.47 -14.49 -5.55
N LEU A 609 -48.47 -13.91 -4.88
CA LEU A 609 -49.66 -14.65 -4.45
C LEU A 609 -50.52 -14.97 -5.68
N VAL A 610 -50.72 -16.26 -5.97
CA VAL A 610 -51.43 -16.77 -7.16
C VAL A 610 -52.90 -17.10 -6.87
N GLY A 611 -53.23 -17.40 -5.61
CA GLY A 611 -54.60 -17.64 -5.17
C GLY A 611 -54.69 -17.82 -3.67
N ALA A 612 -55.91 -17.69 -3.14
CA ALA A 612 -56.22 -17.93 -1.74
C ALA A 612 -57.48 -18.79 -1.61
N GLY A 613 -57.55 -19.56 -0.54
CA GLY A 613 -58.70 -20.39 -0.24
C GLY A 613 -58.83 -20.64 1.24
N THR A 614 -60.07 -20.68 1.70
CA THR A 614 -60.42 -20.87 3.10
C THR A 614 -60.58 -22.37 3.39
N VAL A 615 -59.94 -22.84 4.45
CA VAL A 615 -60.11 -24.22 4.93
C VAL A 615 -61.48 -24.34 5.60
N ILE A 616 -62.35 -25.17 5.04
CA ILE A 616 -63.70 -25.37 5.59
C ILE A 616 -63.68 -26.50 6.62
N ARG A 617 -63.06 -27.64 6.28
CA ARG A 617 -63.11 -28.83 7.13
C ARG A 617 -61.88 -29.71 6.97
N ALA A 618 -61.37 -30.21 8.08
CA ALA A 618 -60.29 -31.19 8.10
C ALA A 618 -60.86 -32.61 8.22
N TYR A 619 -60.32 -33.52 7.43
CA TYR A 619 -60.65 -34.95 7.38
C TYR A 619 -59.40 -35.76 7.74
N LYS A 620 -59.61 -36.94 8.30
CA LYS A 620 -58.54 -37.93 8.52
C LYS A 620 -58.87 -39.16 7.70
N LEU A 621 -58.34 -39.23 6.49
CA LEU A 621 -58.59 -40.34 5.59
C LEU A 621 -57.62 -41.49 5.91
N LYS A 622 -58.12 -42.72 5.81
CA LYS A 622 -57.35 -43.94 6.02
C LYS A 622 -57.27 -44.65 4.68
N ASP A 623 -56.11 -44.57 4.04
CA ASP A 623 -55.87 -45.17 2.74
C ASP A 623 -55.21 -46.55 2.95
N GLY A 624 -56.03 -47.60 2.96
CA GLY A 624 -55.58 -48.98 3.18
C GLY A 624 -54.83 -49.23 4.50
N GLN A 625 -53.74 -50.02 4.44
CA GLN A 625 -52.93 -50.43 5.60
C GLN A 625 -51.95 -49.36 6.13
N LYS A 626 -51.94 -48.14 5.58
CA LYS A 626 -51.01 -47.07 6.01
C LYS A 626 -51.65 -46.08 7.00
N LYS A 627 -50.79 -45.33 7.71
CA LYS A 627 -51.14 -44.34 8.75
C LYS A 627 -52.15 -43.30 8.23
N LYS A 628 -53.11 -42.89 9.09
CA LYS A 628 -54.12 -41.86 8.80
C LYS A 628 -53.46 -40.55 8.36
N GLN A 629 -53.79 -40.07 7.16
CA GLN A 629 -53.30 -38.78 6.65
C GLN A 629 -54.35 -37.68 6.86
N PRO A 630 -53.96 -36.49 7.36
CA PRO A 630 -54.86 -35.34 7.45
C PRO A 630 -55.06 -34.74 6.06
N VAL A 631 -56.32 -34.52 5.67
CA VAL A 631 -56.73 -33.90 4.40
C VAL A 631 -57.60 -32.69 4.70
N ALA A 632 -57.27 -31.53 4.15
CA ALA A 632 -58.05 -30.31 4.31
C ALA A 632 -58.96 -30.11 3.08
N GLY A 633 -60.27 -29.97 3.31
CA GLY A 633 -61.21 -29.50 2.29
C GLY A 633 -61.18 -27.98 2.24
N ILE A 634 -60.64 -27.44 1.15
CA ILE A 634 -60.41 -26.01 0.95
C ILE A 634 -61.39 -25.50 -0.11
N LYS A 635 -62.04 -24.36 0.15
CA LYS A 635 -62.78 -23.62 -0.87
C LYS A 635 -61.88 -22.52 -1.40
N VAL A 636 -61.66 -22.51 -2.70
CA VAL A 636 -60.89 -21.45 -3.37
C VAL A 636 -61.73 -20.18 -3.39
N ASP A 637 -61.22 -19.11 -2.77
CA ASP A 637 -61.92 -17.82 -2.70
C ASP A 637 -61.58 -16.96 -3.91
N TRP A 638 -60.31 -16.97 -4.34
CA TRP A 638 -59.87 -16.31 -5.56
C TRP A 638 -58.57 -16.95 -6.11
N GLY A 639 -58.36 -16.84 -7.42
CA GLY A 639 -57.18 -17.39 -8.10
C GLY A 639 -57.26 -18.88 -8.39
N LYS A 640 -56.10 -19.51 -8.65
CA LYS A 640 -55.98 -20.94 -8.94
C LYS A 640 -55.02 -21.61 -7.96
N MET A 641 -55.45 -22.73 -7.41
CA MET A 641 -54.65 -23.58 -6.53
C MET A 641 -53.95 -24.66 -7.36
N ASP A 642 -52.63 -24.57 -7.52
CA ASP A 642 -51.80 -25.51 -8.29
C ASP A 642 -50.89 -26.34 -7.38
N SER A 643 -50.85 -27.65 -7.58
CA SER A 643 -50.09 -28.63 -6.78
C SER A 643 -48.58 -28.35 -6.73
N ALA A 644 -48.02 -27.68 -7.74
CA ALA A 644 -46.60 -27.34 -7.80
C ALA A 644 -46.23 -26.04 -7.04
N GLY A 645 -47.22 -25.31 -6.53
CA GLY A 645 -47.02 -24.03 -5.83
C GLY A 645 -46.58 -24.18 -4.37
N TYR A 646 -46.05 -23.09 -3.81
CA TYR A 646 -45.78 -22.99 -2.38
C TYR A 646 -47.06 -22.58 -1.64
N TRP A 647 -47.43 -23.36 -0.62
CA TRP A 647 -48.59 -23.10 0.23
C TRP A 647 -48.15 -22.47 1.54
N GLY A 648 -48.78 -21.36 1.91
CA GLY A 648 -48.63 -20.74 3.22
C GLY A 648 -50.01 -20.46 3.80
N PHE A 649 -50.14 -20.58 5.12
CA PHE A 649 -51.26 -20.00 5.82
C PHE A 649 -50.97 -18.51 6.00
N LEU A 650 -51.91 -17.67 5.57
CA LEU A 650 -51.87 -16.23 5.84
C LEU A 650 -52.25 -15.95 7.29
#